data_AF-A0A814UGX5-F1
#
_entry.id   AF-A0A814UGX5-F1
#
_cell.length_a   1.000
_cell.length_b   1.000
_cell.length_c   1.000
_cell.angle_alpha   90.00
_cell.angle_beta   90.00
_cell.angle_gamma   90.00
#
_symmetry.space_group_name_H-M   'P 1'
#
loop_
_entity.id
_entity.type
_entity.pdbx_description
1 polymer ?
#
loop_
_entity_poly.entity_id
_entity_poly.type
_entity_poly.pdbx_seq_one_letter_code
_entity_poly.pdbx_strand_id
1 'polypeptide(L)'
;MGDTHLNFTDVSRNPSSPTAQQSSGTDGSHHGRKYQPNANEKKTPWMQRPGNKRLVIGVSVVVAIIIIILIIVLPAVLTKKSGSDAAGGSTSQTTPQPYISKCQSTMSKAFTKTVKLPSVNDPRPKVKMAPVPERIGNNVLVKRAYLVEFASDSTDKNHARTITRLLRLSNAIDPSAVTIRRSIQTSLFSGVSFSIDQDHPIEAVENIEGAVAIHPIYTYSHPQPVKTFDYNELYNTGSDTINSYNLTGVRHIHDIYKNFGAGVKVAVIDTGVYYLHPALGGCFGPGCKVEFGYDLVGNSYTDDNPVFMPDADPLDPCPDGSHGTHVAGIIAANSTGITDISFSSYVPFIGVAPQATLGAYRVFGCSSSAPSDAITEAIYRAYNDGADVINLSLGGPGPYSGSAEGLAIQRVTDAGGTDPFRLSFMTPKGDNSFLAYVVVAAGNSGSGGFQTTGDIANEPSSLSACSVDNKYNLLMDSFVIIGPNNTKILYQPGTNYGGWRSITNSTIVVNDPTRSNSNDGCNGPSVIIMGAVVLFQYQDSDECDTETRCNKASVQGAIGCLIYNTNNIAGSSNIPSGSISLSDGLSIISTVAANTSAMYTFTDRLEPVTISTGGTVSDFSSIGPSGDLFLKPRLCGIGGRVYSTISPIAAATVNFTRAYAVYSGTSMASPYLAGTLALFLASLGNPAPNTVSGVASNGVCRPSFSMAMNIFQSTAQTVNIYGSSVLSSTLQQGAGLVDIRRTIAATTMLSPSELSLNDSVRIASSYTVKVFNIGTTAASYVVTHGGAALGTPKNGNSDQLLLVPSYSANYANVTIVPSTFVLQPEQSLNITLRFTPPTGLNTTLLPFYSGFIYVSNQNNGDVVHLPYAGVVGDYSSARIIVRTASNTAVTGVASQSGVYISDTQQATLNATLGIRLTLVAAWSTRLFIAEAISVNDTSLPGQNQSLGILKDEAYNTFVYISDISRNTAVETQSFSDSYQLLWYGSVCAAKSIKNCTTATASRLPQGQYRLRFSALKHFGNISNPNDYDVYRSPSFLLTY
;
A
#
# COMPACT_ATOMS: atom_id res chain seq x y z
N MET A 1 -40.68 -33.34 -24.31
CA MET A 1 -42.15 -33.30 -24.42
C MET A 1 -42.61 -32.06 -23.66
N GLY A 2 -43.28 -31.07 -24.25
CA GLY A 2 -43.60 -30.87 -25.67
C GLY A 2 -44.35 -29.54 -25.84
N ASP A 3 -43.74 -28.65 -26.61
CA ASP A 3 -44.28 -27.61 -27.51
C ASP A 3 -45.75 -27.16 -27.42
N THR A 4 -45.95 -25.84 -27.54
CA THR A 4 -46.62 -25.29 -28.74
C THR A 4 -46.30 -23.79 -28.96
N HIS A 5 -46.26 -23.38 -30.23
CA HIS A 5 -45.89 -22.04 -30.72
C HIS A 5 -47.10 -21.10 -30.94
N LEU A 6 -46.85 -19.80 -31.16
CA LEU A 6 -47.14 -19.15 -32.46
C LEU A 6 -46.43 -17.77 -32.64
N ASN A 7 -46.13 -17.44 -33.91
CA ASN A 7 -45.42 -16.24 -34.40
C ASN A 7 -46.36 -15.26 -35.11
N PHE A 8 -45.94 -14.01 -35.35
CA PHE A 8 -46.06 -13.31 -36.65
C PHE A 8 -45.12 -12.09 -36.79
N THR A 9 -44.00 -12.31 -37.52
CA THR A 9 -43.49 -11.59 -38.73
C THR A 9 -43.25 -10.06 -38.85
N ASP A 10 -42.24 -9.74 -39.66
CA ASP A 10 -41.59 -8.46 -39.96
C ASP A 10 -41.69 -8.08 -41.47
N VAL A 11 -41.72 -6.78 -41.82
CA VAL A 11 -41.40 -6.25 -43.19
C VAL A 11 -40.78 -4.82 -43.17
N SER A 12 -39.45 -4.74 -43.07
CA SER A 12 -38.50 -4.11 -44.03
C SER A 12 -38.58 -2.64 -44.55
N ARG A 13 -37.36 -2.07 -44.73
CA ARG A 13 -36.83 -1.16 -45.81
C ARG A 13 -36.67 0.37 -45.59
N ASN A 14 -35.38 0.76 -45.56
CA ASN A 14 -34.77 2.03 -45.99
C ASN A 14 -34.82 2.13 -47.56
N PRO A 15 -34.52 3.27 -48.27
CA PRO A 15 -33.24 3.99 -48.16
C PRO A 15 -33.20 5.51 -48.50
N SER A 16 -31.97 6.05 -48.47
CA SER A 16 -31.38 7.13 -49.31
C SER A 16 -31.51 8.61 -48.93
N SER A 17 -30.34 9.23 -48.75
CA SER A 17 -30.05 10.68 -48.80
C SER A 17 -29.93 11.20 -50.24
N PRO A 18 -29.87 12.53 -50.48
CA PRO A 18 -28.54 13.12 -50.67
C PRO A 18 -28.33 14.58 -50.16
N THR A 19 -27.04 14.90 -50.00
CA THR A 19 -26.33 16.21 -49.98
C THR A 19 -27.05 17.50 -50.38
N ALA A 20 -26.78 18.61 -49.69
CA ALA A 20 -25.97 19.73 -50.21
C ALA A 20 -25.70 20.88 -49.19
N GLN A 21 -24.45 21.35 -49.17
CA GLN A 21 -23.94 22.75 -49.17
C GLN A 21 -24.77 23.96 -48.64
N GLN A 22 -24.18 25.11 -48.27
CA GLN A 22 -22.83 25.53 -47.80
C GLN A 22 -22.94 27.05 -47.49
N SER A 23 -22.08 27.58 -46.62
CA SER A 23 -21.64 29.00 -46.55
C SER A 23 -22.63 30.16 -46.80
N SER A 24 -22.76 31.05 -45.82
CA SER A 24 -22.74 32.50 -46.10
C SER A 24 -21.57 33.12 -45.35
N GLY A 25 -20.85 34.02 -46.02
CA GLY A 25 -19.73 34.77 -45.46
C GLY A 25 -19.96 36.27 -45.58
N THR A 26 -19.28 37.02 -44.71
CA THR A 26 -18.72 38.36 -44.95
C THR A 26 -19.58 39.40 -45.71
N ASP A 27 -20.19 40.32 -44.97
CA ASP A 27 -19.81 41.75 -44.93
C ASP A 27 -20.57 42.42 -43.76
N GLY A 28 -20.25 43.62 -43.25
CA GLY A 28 -19.27 44.61 -43.68
C GLY A 28 -19.82 46.02 -43.44
N SER A 29 -19.33 46.72 -42.42
CA SER A 29 -19.69 48.13 -42.06
C SER A 29 -21.13 48.31 -41.52
N HIS A 30 -21.52 49.37 -40.77
CA HIS A 30 -20.83 50.58 -40.32
C HIS A 30 -21.46 51.15 -39.02
N HIS A 31 -20.78 52.13 -38.39
CA HIS A 31 -21.23 52.99 -37.25
C HIS A 31 -21.40 52.31 -35.87
N GLY A 32 -20.92 52.86 -34.74
CA GLY A 32 -19.96 53.96 -34.55
C GLY A 32 -20.34 54.98 -33.47
N ARG A 33 -19.74 54.88 -32.28
CA ARG A 33 -19.25 56.02 -31.46
C ARG A 33 -18.49 55.52 -30.22
N LYS A 34 -17.23 55.96 -30.07
CA LYS A 34 -16.44 55.89 -28.82
C LYS A 34 -16.74 57.13 -27.97
N TYR A 35 -16.50 57.07 -26.65
CA TYR A 35 -16.10 58.27 -25.89
C TYR A 35 -15.18 57.97 -24.69
N GLN A 36 -14.04 58.64 -24.70
CA GLN A 36 -13.06 58.98 -23.66
C GLN A 36 -12.46 60.33 -24.14
N PRO A 37 -11.66 61.08 -23.35
CA PRO A 37 -11.48 61.17 -21.89
C PRO A 37 -11.65 62.64 -21.41
N ASN A 38 -11.23 63.01 -20.19
CA ASN A 38 -10.28 64.15 -19.95
C ASN A 38 -10.08 64.51 -18.46
N ALA A 39 -8.96 65.23 -18.21
CA ALA A 39 -8.55 65.81 -16.93
C ALA A 39 -8.91 67.30 -16.80
N ASN A 40 -8.74 67.92 -15.61
CA ASN A 40 -7.94 69.17 -15.44
C ASN A 40 -7.91 69.76 -14.00
N GLU A 41 -6.69 69.94 -13.49
CA GLU A 41 -6.07 71.15 -12.91
C GLU A 41 -6.75 72.17 -11.94
N LYS A 42 -5.87 72.69 -11.04
CA LYS A 42 -5.74 74.07 -10.47
C LYS A 42 -6.60 74.51 -9.26
N LYS A 43 -5.97 74.58 -8.06
CA LYS A 43 -5.24 75.78 -7.55
C LYS A 43 -4.51 75.54 -6.20
N THR A 44 -3.37 76.22 -6.05
CA THR A 44 -2.51 76.45 -4.86
C THR A 44 -3.17 77.41 -3.83
N PRO A 45 -2.66 77.68 -2.58
CA PRO A 45 -1.22 77.89 -2.32
C PRO A 45 -0.55 77.83 -0.89
N TRP A 46 0.78 78.03 -0.93
CA TRP A 46 1.74 78.62 0.05
C TRP A 46 2.20 77.86 1.33
N MET A 47 3.53 77.58 1.37
CA MET A 47 4.51 77.74 2.49
C MET A 47 4.30 77.01 3.85
N GLN A 48 5.32 76.61 4.64
CA GLN A 48 6.80 76.74 4.58
C GLN A 48 7.47 75.65 5.47
N ARG A 49 8.74 75.29 5.21
CA ARG A 49 9.70 74.80 6.25
C ARG A 49 10.74 75.93 6.45
N PRO A 50 11.18 76.25 7.68
CA PRO A 50 12.28 75.55 8.39
C PRO A 50 11.98 75.42 9.92
N GLY A 51 12.81 74.93 10.85
CA GLY A 51 14.17 74.36 10.86
C GLY A 51 14.89 74.67 12.20
N ASN A 52 15.80 73.77 12.63
CA ASN A 52 16.85 73.96 13.65
C ASN A 52 16.57 73.92 15.19
N LYS A 53 17.52 73.23 15.88
CA LYS A 53 18.04 73.37 17.27
C LYS A 53 17.39 72.65 18.48
N ARG A 54 18.10 71.58 18.92
CA ARG A 54 18.69 71.32 20.26
C ARG A 54 17.82 71.25 21.55
N LEU A 55 17.80 70.03 22.13
CA LEU A 55 18.40 69.63 23.42
C LEU A 55 17.64 69.83 24.77
N VAL A 56 17.13 68.70 25.35
CA VAL A 56 17.09 68.32 26.81
C VAL A 56 16.21 69.22 27.75
N ILE A 57 15.41 68.80 28.75
CA ILE A 57 15.17 67.60 29.61
C ILE A 57 13.65 67.23 29.49
N GLY A 58 13.06 66.07 29.82
CA GLY A 58 13.50 64.75 30.34
C GLY A 58 12.66 64.29 31.58
N VAL A 59 12.17 63.04 31.61
CA VAL A 59 11.45 62.44 32.77
C VAL A 59 11.90 61.00 33.00
N SER A 60 12.63 60.76 34.10
CA SER A 60 13.11 59.42 34.50
C SER A 60 12.89 59.21 36.00
N VAL A 61 11.71 58.68 36.36
CA VAL A 61 11.41 58.23 37.75
C VAL A 61 10.55 56.96 37.76
N VAL A 62 9.55 56.84 36.88
CA VAL A 62 8.50 55.80 36.99
C VAL A 62 8.97 54.38 36.64
N VAL A 63 9.91 54.22 35.70
CA VAL A 63 10.32 52.87 35.21
C VAL A 63 11.25 52.13 36.18
N ALA A 64 12.02 52.85 37.00
CA ALA A 64 13.01 52.24 37.90
C ALA A 64 12.39 51.54 39.13
N ILE A 65 11.22 52.00 39.58
CA ILE A 65 10.58 51.50 40.81
C ILE A 65 9.94 50.11 40.59
N ILE A 66 9.43 49.83 39.39
CA ILE A 66 8.75 48.56 39.07
C ILE A 66 9.75 47.39 38.99
N ILE A 67 10.99 47.63 38.55
CA ILE A 67 12.01 46.58 38.38
C ILE A 67 12.58 46.11 39.73
N ILE A 68 12.62 46.98 40.75
CA ILE A 68 13.20 46.66 42.07
C ILE A 68 12.26 45.78 42.91
N ILE A 69 10.94 45.93 42.77
CA ILE A 69 9.94 45.15 43.54
C ILE A 69 9.92 43.67 43.11
N LEU A 70 10.28 43.36 41.86
CA LEU A 70 10.33 41.99 41.32
C LEU A 70 11.57 41.17 41.72
N ILE A 71 12.55 41.77 42.41
CA ILE A 71 13.85 41.13 42.72
C ILE A 71 13.99 40.72 44.20
N ILE A 72 13.10 41.19 45.09
CA ILE A 72 13.29 41.08 46.56
C ILE A 72 12.39 40.03 47.26
N VAL A 73 11.36 39.49 46.61
CA VAL A 73 10.42 38.55 47.27
C VAL A 73 10.71 37.09 46.91
N LEU A 74 11.20 36.35 47.93
CA LEU A 74 11.52 34.90 48.03
C LEU A 74 12.95 34.51 47.65
N PRO A 75 13.76 34.18 48.69
CA PRO A 75 13.91 32.75 49.01
C PRO A 75 13.78 32.43 50.52
N ALA A 76 12.83 31.57 50.89
CA ALA A 76 12.80 30.89 52.20
C ALA A 76 11.92 29.62 52.19
N VAL A 77 12.19 28.72 53.13
CA VAL A 77 11.40 27.53 53.52
C VAL A 77 11.52 26.28 52.61
N LEU A 78 12.55 25.48 52.90
CA LEU A 78 12.55 24.03 52.74
C LEU A 78 11.93 23.38 54.01
N THR A 79 10.89 22.56 53.89
CA THR A 79 10.63 21.44 54.84
C THR A 79 9.74 20.35 54.22
N LYS A 80 10.09 19.08 54.47
CA LYS A 80 9.39 17.84 54.07
C LYS A 80 7.90 17.77 54.47
N LYS A 81 7.08 17.14 53.63
CA LYS A 81 6.32 15.91 53.99
C LYS A 81 5.79 15.14 52.76
N SER A 82 5.45 13.87 52.99
CA SER A 82 5.05 12.85 52.01
C SER A 82 3.55 12.86 51.67
N GLY A 83 3.19 12.49 50.44
CA GLY A 83 1.82 12.22 49.98
C GLY A 83 1.82 11.78 48.51
N SER A 84 0.85 10.97 48.10
CA SER A 84 0.77 10.35 46.76
C SER A 84 -0.13 11.11 45.77
N ASP A 85 0.02 10.76 44.50
CA ASP A 85 -0.93 10.90 43.39
C ASP A 85 -1.12 12.27 42.68
N ALA A 86 -1.62 12.15 41.45
CA ALA A 86 -1.97 13.18 40.44
C ALA A 86 -0.80 13.88 39.69
N ALA A 87 -0.64 13.51 38.41
CA ALA A 87 0.21 14.21 37.46
C ALA A 87 -0.49 15.46 36.90
N GLY A 88 0.15 16.62 37.03
CA GLY A 88 -0.25 17.89 36.41
C GLY A 88 0.94 18.54 35.71
N GLY A 89 0.74 18.98 34.47
CA GLY A 89 1.86 19.36 33.59
C GLY A 89 2.55 20.68 33.95
N SER A 90 3.84 20.79 33.58
CA SER A 90 4.51 22.08 33.42
C SER A 90 4.81 22.31 31.94
N THR A 91 4.50 23.51 31.46
CA THR A 91 4.76 23.95 30.09
C THR A 91 6.23 24.29 29.91
N SER A 92 7.05 23.29 29.59
CA SER A 92 8.41 23.51 29.10
C SER A 92 8.35 24.34 27.83
N GLN A 93 9.01 25.51 27.82
CA GLN A 93 9.37 26.15 26.56
C GLN A 93 10.22 25.17 25.74
N THR A 94 9.93 25.07 24.45
CA THR A 94 10.52 24.06 23.56
C THR A 94 11.90 24.49 23.08
N THR A 95 12.94 24.02 23.77
CA THR A 95 14.31 24.05 23.25
C THR A 95 14.35 23.29 21.91
N PRO A 96 14.97 23.81 20.84
CA PRO A 96 15.09 23.08 19.57
C PRO A 96 15.75 21.71 19.77
N GLN A 97 15.20 20.66 19.14
CA GLN A 97 15.71 19.31 19.33
C GLN A 97 17.16 19.17 18.86
N PRO A 98 17.97 18.29 19.47
CA PRO A 98 19.41 18.16 19.20
C PRO A 98 19.79 18.06 17.72
N TYR A 99 19.16 17.17 16.96
CA TYR A 99 19.45 17.00 15.52
C TYR A 99 18.95 18.19 14.68
N ILE A 100 17.85 18.85 15.07
CA ILE A 100 17.37 20.10 14.45
C ILE A 100 18.41 21.21 14.68
N SER A 101 18.93 21.32 15.92
CA SER A 101 20.01 22.26 16.27
C SER A 101 21.32 21.92 15.54
N LYS A 102 21.56 20.64 15.21
CA LYS A 102 22.71 20.20 14.41
C LYS A 102 22.55 20.53 12.93
N CYS A 103 21.37 20.32 12.35
CA CYS A 103 21.02 20.86 11.02
C CYS A 103 21.25 22.38 10.99
N GLN A 104 20.73 23.11 11.98
CA GLN A 104 20.83 24.58 12.08
C GLN A 104 22.27 25.09 12.28
N SER A 105 23.09 24.41 13.09
CA SER A 105 24.50 24.78 13.26
C SER A 105 25.35 24.39 12.05
N THR A 106 25.01 23.31 11.34
CA THR A 106 25.71 22.91 10.11
C THR A 106 25.41 23.85 8.94
N MET A 107 24.22 24.48 8.89
CA MET A 107 23.95 25.60 7.97
C MET A 107 24.98 26.73 8.10
N SER A 108 25.54 26.97 9.30
CA SER A 108 26.58 28.00 9.49
C SER A 108 28.00 27.58 9.05
N LYS A 109 28.21 26.31 8.69
CA LYS A 109 29.53 25.72 8.38
C LYS A 109 29.53 24.92 7.06
N ALA A 110 28.66 25.25 6.12
CA ALA A 110 28.46 24.49 4.88
C ALA A 110 29.79 24.24 4.14
N PHE A 111 30.25 22.99 4.14
CA PHE A 111 31.49 22.58 3.49
C PHE A 111 31.30 22.57 1.97
N THR A 112 32.04 23.43 1.26
CA THR A 112 32.23 23.32 -0.19
C THR A 112 33.06 22.08 -0.52
N LYS A 113 32.40 20.94 -0.64
CA LYS A 113 32.96 19.76 -1.32
C LYS A 113 31.97 19.30 -2.36
N THR A 114 32.23 19.68 -3.61
CA THR A 114 31.48 19.23 -4.78
C THR A 114 31.58 17.70 -4.87
N VAL A 115 30.56 17.01 -4.39
CA VAL A 115 30.49 15.55 -4.47
C VAL A 115 30.18 15.20 -5.92
N LYS A 116 31.14 14.58 -6.62
CA LYS A 116 30.79 13.78 -7.79
C LYS A 116 29.78 12.74 -7.32
N LEU A 117 28.65 12.64 -8.02
CA LEU A 117 27.77 11.48 -7.90
C LEU A 117 28.65 10.22 -7.94
N PRO A 118 28.39 9.21 -7.09
CA PRO A 118 29.10 7.94 -7.19
C PRO A 118 29.03 7.48 -8.64
N SER A 119 30.16 7.07 -9.23
CA SER A 119 30.01 6.21 -10.41
C SER A 119 29.18 5.03 -9.96
N VAL A 120 28.12 4.73 -10.71
CA VAL A 120 27.32 3.53 -10.49
C VAL A 120 28.18 2.35 -10.95
N ASN A 121 29.18 2.03 -10.12
CA ASN A 121 29.85 0.75 -10.11
C ASN A 121 28.84 -0.24 -9.51
N ASP A 122 27.78 -0.49 -10.26
CA ASP A 122 26.92 -1.63 -10.01
C ASP A 122 27.80 -2.87 -10.16
N PRO A 123 28.05 -3.64 -9.08
CA PRO A 123 28.86 -4.84 -9.16
C PRO A 123 28.09 -5.99 -9.84
N ARG A 124 26.80 -5.80 -10.15
CA ARG A 124 26.05 -6.75 -10.97
C ARG A 124 26.67 -6.77 -12.37
N PRO A 125 26.99 -7.96 -12.92
CA PRO A 125 27.41 -8.06 -14.31
C PRO A 125 26.29 -7.51 -15.22
N LYS A 126 26.63 -7.17 -16.47
CA LYS A 126 25.62 -6.90 -17.53
C LYS A 126 24.46 -7.86 -17.35
N VAL A 127 23.28 -7.34 -17.01
CA VAL A 127 22.11 -8.17 -16.75
C VAL A 127 21.64 -8.66 -18.11
N LYS A 128 22.18 -9.82 -18.51
CA LYS A 128 21.60 -10.64 -19.57
C LYS A 128 20.16 -10.89 -19.18
N MET A 129 19.27 -10.91 -20.17
CA MET A 129 17.86 -11.12 -19.86
C MET A 129 17.71 -12.49 -19.22
N ALA A 130 17.23 -12.51 -17.97
CA ALA A 130 16.58 -13.70 -17.47
C ALA A 130 15.42 -13.99 -18.46
N PRO A 131 15.32 -15.20 -19.05
CA PRO A 131 14.32 -15.41 -20.09
C PRO A 131 12.91 -15.24 -19.52
N VAL A 132 12.08 -14.59 -20.32
CA VAL A 132 10.99 -13.75 -19.83
C VAL A 132 9.69 -14.56 -19.65
N PRO A 133 9.11 -14.67 -18.43
CA PRO A 133 7.76 -15.22 -18.26
C PRO A 133 6.71 -14.30 -18.90
N GLU A 134 5.65 -14.90 -19.44
CA GLU A 134 4.46 -14.14 -19.87
C GLU A 134 3.57 -13.68 -18.69
N ARG A 135 3.72 -14.30 -17.50
CA ARG A 135 3.05 -13.87 -16.28
C ARG A 135 3.91 -14.07 -15.04
N ILE A 136 3.87 -13.10 -14.13
CA ILE A 136 4.38 -13.23 -12.76
C ILE A 136 3.17 -13.04 -11.84
N GLY A 137 2.52 -14.15 -11.46
CA GLY A 137 1.25 -14.15 -10.74
C GLY A 137 0.13 -13.44 -11.53
N ASN A 138 -0.32 -12.30 -11.01
CA ASN A 138 -1.33 -11.45 -11.65
C ASN A 138 -0.73 -10.54 -12.74
N ASN A 139 0.58 -10.27 -12.70
CA ASN A 139 1.22 -9.36 -13.62
C ASN A 139 1.32 -10.01 -15.02
N VAL A 140 0.89 -9.28 -16.06
CA VAL A 140 0.90 -9.77 -17.44
C VAL A 140 2.07 -9.15 -18.20
N LEU A 141 2.85 -9.96 -18.90
CA LEU A 141 3.89 -9.47 -19.80
C LEU A 141 3.27 -8.74 -20.99
N VAL A 142 3.69 -7.50 -21.22
CA VAL A 142 3.46 -6.82 -22.49
C VAL A 142 4.31 -7.52 -23.55
N LYS A 143 3.69 -8.36 -24.38
CA LYS A 143 4.38 -9.20 -25.37
C LYS A 143 5.37 -8.39 -26.20
N ARG A 144 6.59 -8.92 -26.33
CA ARG A 144 7.66 -8.36 -27.16
C ARG A 144 8.01 -6.90 -26.83
N ALA A 145 7.79 -6.48 -25.58
CA ALA A 145 8.08 -5.12 -25.13
C ALA A 145 9.13 -5.09 -24.01
N TYR A 146 10.06 -4.15 -24.14
CA TYR A 146 11.31 -4.10 -23.38
C TYR A 146 11.62 -2.66 -22.97
N LEU A 147 12.10 -2.47 -21.76
CA LEU A 147 12.78 -1.26 -21.30
C LEU A 147 14.29 -1.51 -21.30
N VAL A 148 15.02 -0.77 -22.13
CA VAL A 148 16.48 -0.84 -22.19
C VAL A 148 17.09 0.37 -21.48
N GLU A 149 18.03 0.09 -20.59
CA GLU A 149 18.83 1.08 -19.89
C GLU A 149 20.22 1.20 -20.55
N PHE A 150 20.69 2.43 -20.66
CA PHE A 150 22.04 2.81 -21.07
C PHE A 150 22.76 3.51 -19.91
N ALA A 151 24.09 3.57 -19.98
CA ALA A 151 24.87 4.36 -19.03
C ALA A 151 24.37 5.82 -18.97
N SER A 152 24.17 6.35 -17.77
CA SER A 152 23.57 7.68 -17.55
C SER A 152 24.43 8.86 -18.03
N ASP A 153 25.72 8.62 -18.28
CA ASP A 153 26.67 9.56 -18.89
C ASP A 153 26.84 9.38 -20.41
N SER A 154 26.00 8.56 -21.05
CA SER A 154 26.07 8.29 -22.49
C SER A 154 26.02 9.58 -23.32
N THR A 155 26.94 9.69 -24.28
CA THR A 155 27.02 10.83 -25.20
C THR A 155 25.87 10.88 -26.20
N ASP A 156 25.19 9.76 -26.44
CA ASP A 156 24.05 9.68 -27.34
C ASP A 156 22.75 9.91 -26.59
N LYS A 157 22.22 11.14 -26.65
CA LYS A 157 20.96 11.54 -25.98
C LYS A 157 19.69 11.13 -26.74
N ASN A 158 19.78 10.29 -27.77
CA ASN A 158 18.63 9.90 -28.57
C ASN A 158 18.47 8.38 -28.71
N HIS A 159 18.50 7.69 -27.56
CA HIS A 159 18.37 6.23 -27.47
C HIS A 159 17.23 5.63 -28.27
N ALA A 160 16.10 6.34 -28.47
CA ALA A 160 15.06 5.91 -29.39
C ALA A 160 15.59 5.68 -30.82
N ARG A 161 16.26 6.67 -31.44
CA ARG A 161 16.91 6.48 -32.75
C ARG A 161 18.06 5.49 -32.68
N THR A 162 18.81 5.44 -31.57
CA THR A 162 19.92 4.50 -31.38
C THR A 162 19.43 3.05 -31.40
N ILE A 163 18.39 2.71 -30.63
CA ILE A 163 17.77 1.38 -30.62
C ILE A 163 17.16 1.07 -31.97
N THR A 164 16.34 1.96 -32.53
CA THR A 164 15.78 1.70 -33.86
C THR A 164 16.90 1.40 -34.87
N ARG A 165 18.03 2.11 -34.83
CA ARG A 165 19.23 1.86 -35.68
C ARG A 165 19.88 0.50 -35.38
N LEU A 166 20.19 0.20 -34.11
CA LEU A 166 20.88 -1.02 -33.69
C LEU A 166 20.05 -2.26 -34.01
N LEU A 167 18.72 -2.21 -33.80
CA LEU A 167 17.82 -3.28 -34.18
C LEU A 167 17.78 -3.49 -35.71
N ARG A 168 17.87 -2.45 -36.56
CA ARG A 168 18.04 -2.65 -38.03
C ARG A 168 19.32 -3.42 -38.33
N LEU A 169 20.42 -3.05 -37.68
CA LEU A 169 21.75 -3.62 -37.92
C LEU A 169 21.85 -5.10 -37.50
N SER A 170 20.93 -5.59 -36.66
CA SER A 170 20.83 -7.02 -36.34
C SER A 170 20.42 -7.90 -37.53
N ASN A 171 19.79 -7.32 -38.56
CA ASN A 171 19.09 -8.01 -39.65
C ASN A 171 17.99 -9.01 -39.20
N ALA A 172 17.65 -9.06 -37.91
CA ALA A 172 16.70 -10.00 -37.34
C ALA A 172 15.30 -9.40 -37.09
N ILE A 173 15.17 -8.07 -37.15
CA ILE A 173 13.95 -7.32 -36.85
C ILE A 173 13.70 -6.30 -37.97
N ASP A 174 12.49 -6.28 -38.51
CA ASP A 174 12.03 -5.22 -39.43
C ASP A 174 11.95 -3.90 -38.65
N PRO A 175 12.63 -2.83 -39.09
CA PRO A 175 12.61 -1.57 -38.37
C PRO A 175 11.25 -0.86 -38.31
N SER A 176 10.29 -1.25 -39.16
CA SER A 176 8.91 -0.76 -39.12
C SER A 176 8.07 -1.45 -38.05
N ALA A 177 8.47 -2.64 -37.59
CA ALA A 177 7.83 -3.33 -36.47
C ALA A 177 8.22 -2.75 -35.09
N VAL A 178 9.25 -1.90 -35.01
CA VAL A 178 9.72 -1.32 -33.73
C VAL A 178 8.92 -0.06 -33.40
N THR A 179 8.03 -0.15 -32.41
CA THR A 179 7.28 1.01 -31.87
C THR A 179 7.91 1.48 -30.56
N ILE A 180 8.37 2.73 -30.53
CA ILE A 180 8.85 3.35 -29.28
C ILE A 180 7.64 3.64 -28.38
N ARG A 181 7.71 3.19 -27.13
CA ARG A 181 6.68 3.38 -26.10
C ARG A 181 6.99 4.61 -25.25
N ARG A 182 8.18 4.68 -24.64
CA ARG A 182 8.63 5.79 -23.78
C ARG A 182 10.11 6.08 -23.99
N SER A 183 10.54 7.31 -23.71
CA SER A 183 11.96 7.69 -23.67
C SER A 183 12.23 8.44 -22.37
N ILE A 184 12.96 7.82 -21.47
CA ILE A 184 13.21 8.32 -20.12
C ILE A 184 14.64 8.86 -20.07
N GLN A 185 14.78 10.15 -19.83
CA GLN A 185 16.05 10.88 -19.83
C GLN A 185 16.13 11.77 -18.60
N THR A 186 16.88 11.35 -17.58
CA THR A 186 17.04 12.08 -16.31
C THR A 186 18.51 12.05 -15.87
N SER A 187 18.84 12.77 -14.80
CA SER A 187 20.19 12.70 -14.20
C SER A 187 20.51 11.37 -13.51
N LEU A 188 19.49 10.51 -13.28
CA LEU A 188 19.64 9.21 -12.61
C LEU A 188 19.45 8.02 -13.54
N PHE A 189 18.82 8.22 -14.71
CA PHE A 189 18.47 7.14 -15.62
C PHE A 189 18.45 7.61 -17.08
N SER A 190 18.98 6.78 -17.97
CA SER A 190 18.93 6.99 -19.40
C SER A 190 18.43 5.71 -20.07
N GLY A 191 17.23 5.74 -20.63
CA GLY A 191 16.63 4.55 -21.21
C GLY A 191 15.45 4.83 -22.13
N VAL A 192 14.95 3.77 -22.75
CA VAL A 192 13.86 3.81 -23.71
C VAL A 192 13.12 2.48 -23.66
N SER A 193 11.78 2.56 -23.64
CA SER A 193 10.93 1.38 -23.82
C SER A 193 10.38 1.32 -25.23
N PHE A 194 10.24 0.12 -25.76
CA PHE A 194 9.71 -0.15 -27.10
C PHE A 194 9.03 -1.51 -27.14
N SER A 195 8.18 -1.72 -28.14
CA SER A 195 7.62 -3.02 -28.53
C SER A 195 8.05 -3.39 -29.95
N ILE A 196 8.15 -4.69 -30.23
CA ILE A 196 8.44 -5.23 -31.55
C ILE A 196 7.22 -6.01 -32.05
N ASP A 197 6.52 -5.50 -33.07
CA ASP A 197 5.38 -6.14 -33.71
C ASP A 197 5.80 -7.22 -34.74
N GLN A 198 6.73 -8.08 -34.31
CA GLN A 198 7.29 -9.18 -35.11
C GLN A 198 7.92 -10.23 -34.19
N ASP A 199 7.80 -11.52 -34.53
CA ASP A 199 8.64 -12.55 -33.91
C ASP A 199 10.12 -12.30 -34.21
N HIS A 200 10.95 -12.41 -33.16
CA HIS A 200 12.39 -12.15 -33.22
C HIS A 200 13.12 -12.99 -32.16
N PRO A 201 14.41 -13.33 -32.36
CA PRO A 201 15.22 -14.00 -31.33
C PRO A 201 15.56 -13.01 -30.21
N ILE A 202 15.57 -13.46 -28.95
CA ILE A 202 15.85 -12.58 -27.80
C ILE A 202 17.27 -11.99 -27.87
N GLU A 203 18.20 -12.69 -28.51
CA GLU A 203 19.57 -12.23 -28.75
C GLU A 203 19.64 -10.92 -29.55
N ALA A 204 18.64 -10.61 -30.38
CA ALA A 204 18.59 -9.32 -31.09
C ALA A 204 18.35 -8.14 -30.14
N VAL A 205 17.73 -8.41 -28.98
CA VAL A 205 17.51 -7.45 -27.89
C VAL A 205 18.65 -7.51 -26.88
N GLU A 206 19.08 -8.70 -26.43
CA GLU A 206 20.18 -8.87 -25.47
C GLU A 206 21.51 -8.23 -25.93
N ASN A 207 21.76 -8.23 -27.24
CA ASN A 207 23.00 -7.72 -27.83
C ASN A 207 22.91 -6.23 -28.26
N ILE A 208 21.91 -5.47 -27.79
CA ILE A 208 21.86 -4.01 -28.02
C ILE A 208 23.15 -3.38 -27.47
N GLU A 209 23.94 -2.81 -28.38
CA GLU A 209 25.21 -2.17 -28.03
C GLU A 209 25.00 -0.97 -27.09
N GLY A 210 25.80 -0.91 -26.02
CA GLY A 210 25.69 0.13 -24.99
C GLY A 210 24.64 -0.10 -23.91
N ALA A 211 23.77 -1.12 -24.04
CA ALA A 211 22.85 -1.48 -22.96
C ALA A 211 23.59 -1.96 -21.71
N VAL A 212 23.17 -1.48 -20.54
CA VAL A 212 23.69 -1.89 -19.22
C VAL A 212 22.74 -2.87 -18.52
N ALA A 213 21.44 -2.68 -18.70
CA ALA A 213 20.37 -3.58 -18.25
C ALA A 213 19.22 -3.56 -19.27
N ILE A 214 18.49 -4.68 -19.35
CA ILE A 214 17.28 -4.82 -20.18
C ILE A 214 16.22 -5.51 -19.35
N HIS A 215 15.06 -4.88 -19.25
CA HIS A 215 13.93 -5.37 -18.48
C HIS A 215 12.76 -5.68 -19.42
N PRO A 216 12.12 -6.85 -19.33
CA PRO A 216 10.79 -7.04 -19.90
C PRO A 216 9.77 -6.10 -19.22
N ILE A 217 8.72 -5.73 -19.95
CA ILE A 217 7.67 -4.86 -19.42
C ILE A 217 6.50 -5.73 -18.95
N TYR A 218 6.20 -5.68 -17.66
CA TYR A 218 4.97 -6.26 -17.11
C TYR A 218 3.88 -5.20 -16.99
N THR A 219 2.66 -5.63 -16.70
CA THR A 219 1.59 -4.76 -16.24
C THR A 219 1.12 -5.22 -14.87
N TYR A 220 0.83 -4.25 -14.00
CA TYR A 220 0.41 -4.44 -12.62
C TYR A 220 -1.10 -4.25 -12.54
N SER A 221 -1.80 -5.19 -11.90
CA SER A 221 -3.26 -5.09 -11.72
C SER A 221 -3.67 -3.84 -10.95
N HIS A 222 -4.86 -3.32 -11.27
CA HIS A 222 -5.46 -2.22 -10.52
C HIS A 222 -5.60 -2.55 -9.02
N PRO A 223 -5.15 -1.69 -8.10
CA PRO A 223 -5.29 -1.93 -6.66
C PRO A 223 -6.75 -2.21 -6.29
N GLN A 224 -6.97 -3.32 -5.58
CA GLN A 224 -8.29 -3.68 -5.04
C GLN A 224 -8.25 -3.55 -3.51
N PRO A 225 -8.87 -2.50 -2.94
CA PRO A 225 -9.04 -2.41 -1.50
C PRO A 225 -9.89 -3.57 -0.96
N VAL A 226 -9.48 -4.09 0.18
CA VAL A 226 -10.25 -5.09 0.92
C VAL A 226 -11.50 -4.41 1.47
N LYS A 227 -12.69 -4.91 1.07
CA LYS A 227 -13.99 -4.41 1.52
C LYS A 227 -14.46 -5.25 2.70
N THR A 228 -14.17 -4.79 3.92
CA THR A 228 -14.57 -5.44 5.17
C THR A 228 -15.85 -4.81 5.73
N PHE A 229 -16.95 -5.56 5.72
CA PHE A 229 -18.19 -5.24 6.43
C PHE A 229 -18.40 -6.31 7.51
N ASP A 230 -18.13 -5.99 8.78
CA ASP A 230 -18.46 -6.87 9.91
C ASP A 230 -19.34 -6.09 10.89
N TYR A 231 -20.51 -6.66 11.19
CA TYR A 231 -21.54 -6.05 12.03
C TYR A 231 -21.32 -6.33 13.53
N ASN A 232 -20.32 -7.17 13.88
CA ASN A 232 -20.05 -7.59 15.26
C ASN A 232 -19.03 -6.70 16.00
N GLU A 233 -18.76 -5.48 15.50
CA GLU A 233 -17.79 -4.55 16.11
C GLU A 233 -18.33 -3.95 17.43
N LEU A 234 -17.43 -3.69 18.37
CA LEU A 234 -17.81 -3.32 19.74
C LEU A 234 -18.18 -1.83 19.84
N TYR A 235 -19.18 -1.52 20.65
CA TYR A 235 -19.57 -0.14 20.93
C TYR A 235 -18.83 0.42 22.16
N ASN A 236 -18.12 1.54 22.02
CA ASN A 236 -17.53 2.22 23.18
C ASN A 236 -17.33 3.74 22.96
N THR A 237 -17.85 4.57 23.88
CA THR A 237 -17.91 6.05 23.78
C THR A 237 -16.62 6.75 24.20
N GLY A 238 -15.47 6.28 23.71
CA GLY A 238 -14.22 7.03 23.77
C GLY A 238 -14.17 8.02 22.60
N SER A 239 -14.42 9.30 22.86
CA SER A 239 -14.32 10.37 21.85
C SER A 239 -12.88 10.52 21.34
N ASP A 240 -12.62 9.87 20.21
CA ASP A 240 -11.42 10.06 19.41
C ASP A 240 -11.83 10.13 17.94
N THR A 241 -11.08 10.90 17.15
CA THR A 241 -11.37 11.04 15.72
C THR A 241 -11.19 9.70 14.99
N ILE A 242 -12.05 9.46 13.99
CA ILE A 242 -12.08 8.27 13.12
C ILE A 242 -10.72 7.76 12.61
N ASN A 243 -9.68 8.59 12.54
CA ASN A 243 -8.36 8.22 11.99
C ASN A 243 -7.34 7.67 13.02
N SER A 244 -7.73 7.44 14.28
CA SER A 244 -6.88 6.89 15.36
C SER A 244 -5.52 7.58 15.58
N TYR A 245 -5.44 8.89 15.34
CA TYR A 245 -4.22 9.69 15.41
C TYR A 245 -3.54 9.73 16.80
N ASN A 246 -4.19 9.24 17.84
CA ASN A 246 -3.58 9.02 19.15
C ASN A 246 -2.68 7.77 19.23
N LEU A 247 -2.97 6.70 18.46
CA LEU A 247 -2.13 5.49 18.45
C LEU A 247 -0.71 5.79 17.91
N THR A 248 -0.64 6.58 16.84
CA THR A 248 0.59 6.87 16.10
C THR A 248 1.28 8.17 16.52
N GLY A 249 0.67 8.93 17.44
CA GLY A 249 1.17 10.24 17.88
C GLY A 249 0.90 11.40 16.89
N VAL A 250 0.26 11.17 15.74
CA VAL A 250 -0.10 12.22 14.76
C VAL A 250 -0.89 13.35 15.43
N ARG A 251 -1.84 13.01 16.31
CA ARG A 251 -2.68 13.99 17.03
C ARG A 251 -1.83 14.93 17.88
N HIS A 252 -0.79 14.39 18.54
CA HIS A 252 0.15 15.17 19.33
C HIS A 252 1.00 16.11 18.46
N ILE A 253 1.39 15.69 17.25
CA ILE A 253 2.10 16.54 16.29
C ILE A 253 1.23 17.72 15.82
N HIS A 254 -0.04 17.46 15.50
CA HIS A 254 -1.01 18.49 15.12
C HIS A 254 -1.34 19.46 16.27
N ASP A 255 -1.64 18.93 17.47
CA ASP A 255 -2.11 19.75 18.59
C ASP A 255 -1.00 20.50 19.31
N ILE A 256 0.15 19.86 19.56
CA ILE A 256 1.21 20.43 20.40
C ILE A 256 2.26 21.14 19.55
N TYR A 257 2.77 20.48 18.51
CA TYR A 257 3.83 21.05 17.66
C TYR A 257 3.31 21.95 16.53
N LYS A 258 1.99 21.99 16.30
CA LYS A 258 1.33 22.73 15.20
C LYS A 258 1.95 22.44 13.83
N ASN A 259 2.46 21.23 13.66
CA ASN A 259 3.10 20.78 12.43
C ASN A 259 2.09 19.96 11.62
N PHE A 260 1.88 20.36 10.38
CA PHE A 260 0.91 19.78 9.46
C PHE A 260 1.56 19.38 8.12
N GLY A 261 2.89 19.31 8.03
CA GLY A 261 3.62 18.92 6.82
C GLY A 261 3.93 20.06 5.83
N ALA A 262 3.80 21.33 6.25
CA ALA A 262 4.06 22.48 5.39
C ALA A 262 5.47 22.48 4.79
N GLY A 263 5.58 22.84 3.50
CA GLY A 263 6.85 22.91 2.79
C GLY A 263 7.41 21.55 2.32
N VAL A 264 6.67 20.47 2.51
CA VAL A 264 7.02 19.13 1.99
C VAL A 264 6.14 18.78 0.79
N LYS A 265 6.76 18.22 -0.25
CA LYS A 265 6.08 17.70 -1.45
C LYS A 265 5.92 16.18 -1.38
N VAL A 266 4.70 15.67 -1.56
CA VAL A 266 4.38 14.24 -1.57
C VAL A 266 3.73 13.85 -2.89
N ALA A 267 4.41 13.04 -3.70
CA ALA A 267 3.86 12.49 -4.94
C ALA A 267 3.08 11.20 -4.69
N VAL A 268 1.93 11.08 -5.34
CA VAL A 268 1.08 9.88 -5.39
C VAL A 268 1.19 9.29 -6.80
N ILE A 269 1.75 8.08 -6.92
CA ILE A 269 1.78 7.31 -8.17
C ILE A 269 0.68 6.24 -8.08
N ASP A 270 -0.43 6.47 -8.79
CA ASP A 270 -1.70 5.75 -8.57
C ASP A 270 -2.67 5.94 -9.77
N THR A 271 -3.99 5.84 -9.56
CA THR A 271 -5.06 6.06 -10.56
C THR A 271 -5.23 7.53 -11.00
N GLY A 272 -4.36 8.43 -10.54
CA GLY A 272 -4.55 9.87 -10.60
C GLY A 272 -5.15 10.42 -9.29
N VAL A 273 -5.56 11.68 -9.29
CA VAL A 273 -6.23 12.30 -8.13
C VAL A 273 -7.36 13.20 -8.62
N TYR A 274 -8.57 13.04 -8.08
CA TYR A 274 -9.68 13.96 -8.30
C TYR A 274 -9.44 15.25 -7.49
N TYR A 275 -8.48 16.07 -7.93
CA TYR A 275 -8.03 17.29 -7.25
C TYR A 275 -9.12 18.37 -7.15
N LEU A 276 -10.19 18.26 -7.95
CA LEU A 276 -11.41 19.07 -7.87
C LEU A 276 -12.21 18.81 -6.57
N HIS A 277 -11.90 17.75 -5.83
CA HIS A 277 -12.46 17.53 -4.49
C HIS A 277 -12.07 18.71 -3.56
N PRO A 278 -13.01 19.44 -2.94
CA PRO A 278 -12.68 20.63 -2.14
C PRO A 278 -11.73 20.35 -0.96
N ALA A 279 -11.83 19.17 -0.34
CA ALA A 279 -10.89 18.74 0.70
C ALA A 279 -9.44 18.52 0.19
N LEU A 280 -9.24 18.41 -1.12
CA LEU A 280 -7.94 18.34 -1.81
C LEU A 280 -7.60 19.67 -2.51
N GLY A 281 -8.26 20.77 -2.15
CA GLY A 281 -7.97 22.13 -2.61
C GLY A 281 -8.77 22.61 -3.83
N GLY A 282 -9.43 21.70 -4.57
CA GLY A 282 -10.35 22.07 -5.66
C GLY A 282 -9.68 22.54 -6.96
N CYS A 283 -8.37 22.43 -7.11
CA CYS A 283 -7.64 22.84 -8.32
C CYS A 283 -6.31 22.09 -8.49
N PHE A 284 -5.74 22.18 -9.70
CA PHE A 284 -4.45 21.61 -10.09
C PHE A 284 -3.50 22.68 -10.63
N GLY A 285 -2.20 22.51 -10.36
CA GLY A 285 -1.12 23.35 -10.89
C GLY A 285 -0.52 24.34 -9.87
N PRO A 286 0.36 25.26 -10.30
CA PRO A 286 1.09 26.18 -9.42
C PRO A 286 0.19 26.94 -8.42
N GLY A 287 0.49 26.80 -7.13
CA GLY A 287 -0.30 27.40 -6.04
C GLY A 287 -1.54 26.62 -5.60
N CYS A 288 -1.89 25.52 -6.26
CA CYS A 288 -2.90 24.58 -5.79
C CYS A 288 -2.34 23.58 -4.78
N LYS A 289 -3.25 22.88 -4.08
CA LYS A 289 -2.90 21.81 -3.14
C LYS A 289 -2.30 20.59 -3.85
N VAL A 290 -2.81 20.25 -5.03
CA VAL A 290 -2.17 19.32 -5.97
C VAL A 290 -1.44 20.20 -7.00
N GLU A 291 -0.13 20.38 -6.83
CA GLU A 291 0.62 21.43 -7.53
C GLU A 291 1.28 20.95 -8.83
N PHE A 292 1.66 19.67 -8.90
CA PHE A 292 2.43 19.08 -9.98
C PHE A 292 1.96 17.66 -10.27
N GLY A 293 2.31 17.11 -11.43
CA GLY A 293 1.79 15.80 -11.84
C GLY A 293 1.72 15.61 -13.35
N TYR A 294 1.28 14.42 -13.76
CA TYR A 294 1.18 14.02 -15.16
C TYR A 294 0.30 12.77 -15.32
N ASP A 295 -0.48 12.66 -16.40
CA ASP A 295 -1.08 11.38 -16.81
C ASP A 295 -0.16 10.67 -17.80
N LEU A 296 0.39 9.52 -17.39
CA LEU A 296 1.32 8.76 -18.21
C LEU A 296 0.61 7.82 -19.20
N VAL A 297 -0.69 7.56 -19.06
CA VAL A 297 -1.39 6.49 -19.79
C VAL A 297 -2.69 6.93 -20.48
N GLY A 298 -3.47 7.82 -19.87
CA GLY A 298 -4.77 8.25 -20.34
C GLY A 298 -5.92 7.31 -19.98
N ASN A 299 -7.14 7.84 -20.05
CA ASN A 299 -8.38 7.18 -19.58
C ASN A 299 -8.64 5.77 -20.13
N SER A 300 -8.36 5.57 -21.42
CA SER A 300 -8.74 4.37 -22.17
C SER A 300 -7.63 3.32 -22.29
N TYR A 301 -6.50 3.50 -21.59
CA TYR A 301 -5.42 2.51 -21.57
C TYR A 301 -5.90 1.20 -20.94
N THR A 302 -5.73 0.09 -21.66
CA THR A 302 -5.88 -1.26 -21.09
C THR A 302 -4.81 -2.22 -21.63
N ASP A 303 -4.69 -3.42 -21.03
CA ASP A 303 -3.85 -4.49 -21.59
C ASP A 303 -4.26 -4.86 -23.03
N ASP A 304 -5.56 -4.90 -23.31
CA ASP A 304 -6.14 -5.18 -24.65
C ASP A 304 -6.11 -3.96 -25.59
N ASN A 305 -6.03 -2.74 -25.04
CA ASN A 305 -5.89 -1.48 -25.75
C ASN A 305 -4.67 -0.69 -25.22
N PRO A 306 -3.43 -1.13 -25.52
CA PRO A 306 -2.21 -0.57 -24.96
C PRO A 306 -1.79 0.75 -25.64
N VAL A 307 -2.76 1.56 -26.04
CA VAL A 307 -2.58 2.87 -26.66
C VAL A 307 -2.44 3.91 -25.56
N PHE A 308 -1.25 4.48 -25.43
CA PHE A 308 -1.01 5.58 -24.50
C PHE A 308 -1.59 6.89 -25.03
N MET A 309 -2.40 7.56 -24.20
CA MET A 309 -2.85 8.93 -24.40
C MET A 309 -2.35 9.82 -23.23
N PRO A 310 -1.03 10.04 -23.11
CA PRO A 310 -0.46 10.78 -22.00
C PRO A 310 -0.70 12.28 -22.15
N ASP A 311 -1.05 12.96 -21.06
CA ASP A 311 -1.22 14.40 -21.02
C ASP A 311 -0.86 15.00 -19.64
N ALA A 312 -1.02 16.32 -19.51
CA ALA A 312 -0.59 17.07 -18.34
C ALA A 312 -1.61 17.09 -17.18
N ASP A 313 -2.79 16.49 -17.34
CA ASP A 313 -3.89 16.51 -16.37
C ASP A 313 -4.03 15.15 -15.65
N PRO A 314 -3.45 14.97 -14.45
CA PRO A 314 -3.49 13.72 -13.70
C PRO A 314 -4.83 13.48 -12.97
N LEU A 315 -5.93 14.03 -13.50
CA LEU A 315 -7.26 13.84 -12.95
C LEU A 315 -7.61 12.35 -12.91
N ASP A 316 -8.29 11.95 -11.84
CA ASP A 316 -8.97 10.66 -11.72
C ASP A 316 -10.48 10.84 -11.97
N PRO A 317 -10.95 10.63 -13.22
CA PRO A 317 -12.36 10.67 -13.56
C PRO A 317 -13.05 9.30 -13.41
N CYS A 318 -12.38 8.30 -12.83
CA CYS A 318 -12.78 6.91 -12.96
C CYS A 318 -13.88 6.52 -11.93
N PRO A 319 -14.82 5.63 -12.31
CA PRO A 319 -15.91 5.19 -11.44
C PRO A 319 -15.51 4.06 -10.47
N ASP A 320 -14.39 3.38 -10.72
CA ASP A 320 -13.90 2.19 -10.02
C ASP A 320 -13.17 2.51 -8.70
N GLY A 321 -13.88 3.23 -7.82
CA GLY A 321 -13.46 3.50 -6.44
C GLY A 321 -12.50 4.68 -6.25
N SER A 322 -11.90 5.20 -7.33
CA SER A 322 -11.03 6.38 -7.31
C SER A 322 -9.90 6.27 -6.27
N HIS A 323 -9.11 5.21 -6.41
CA HIS A 323 -8.14 4.75 -5.42
C HIS A 323 -7.09 5.81 -5.06
N GLY A 324 -6.48 6.46 -6.06
CA GLY A 324 -5.49 7.52 -5.86
C GLY A 324 -6.05 8.76 -5.16
N THR A 325 -7.35 9.06 -5.33
CA THR A 325 -8.04 10.11 -4.55
C THR A 325 -8.18 9.73 -3.07
N HIS A 326 -8.40 8.45 -2.76
CA HIS A 326 -8.45 7.94 -1.38
C HIS A 326 -7.08 8.03 -0.70
N VAL A 327 -6.05 7.57 -1.41
CA VAL A 327 -4.64 7.66 -1.04
C VAL A 327 -4.23 9.12 -0.78
N ALA A 328 -4.54 10.04 -1.69
CA ALA A 328 -4.26 11.48 -1.54
C ALA A 328 -4.95 12.09 -0.31
N GLY A 329 -6.19 11.67 -0.01
CA GLY A 329 -6.92 12.16 1.15
C GLY A 329 -6.32 11.74 2.49
N ILE A 330 -5.80 10.51 2.60
CA ILE A 330 -5.11 10.00 3.79
C ILE A 330 -3.87 10.86 4.09
N ILE A 331 -3.11 11.19 3.05
CA ILE A 331 -1.92 12.04 3.17
C ILE A 331 -2.35 13.44 3.62
N ALA A 332 -3.27 14.09 2.90
CA ALA A 332 -3.28 15.55 2.90
C ALA A 332 -4.66 16.24 2.79
N ALA A 333 -5.79 15.54 2.92
CA ALA A 333 -7.11 16.18 2.88
C ALA A 333 -7.33 17.17 4.05
N ASN A 334 -8.22 18.13 3.83
CA ASN A 334 -8.86 18.90 4.89
C ASN A 334 -10.36 19.03 4.59
N SER A 335 -11.20 18.20 5.21
CA SER A 335 -12.65 18.24 5.00
C SER A 335 -13.40 19.20 5.92
N THR A 336 -12.70 19.99 6.73
CA THR A 336 -13.31 20.93 7.67
C THR A 336 -13.90 22.15 6.94
N GLY A 337 -15.08 22.60 7.36
CA GLY A 337 -15.73 23.78 6.80
C GLY A 337 -16.40 23.60 5.42
N ILE A 338 -16.37 22.41 4.81
CA ILE A 338 -17.06 22.13 3.54
C ILE A 338 -18.56 21.98 3.78
N THR A 339 -19.37 22.83 3.13
CA THR A 339 -20.84 22.88 3.30
C THR A 339 -21.64 22.23 2.18
N ASP A 340 -21.04 22.02 0.99
CA ASP A 340 -21.68 21.28 -0.10
C ASP A 340 -21.93 19.84 0.36
N ILE A 341 -23.17 19.36 0.33
CA ILE A 341 -23.53 18.04 0.86
C ILE A 341 -22.73 16.91 0.19
N SER A 342 -22.47 17.01 -1.12
CA SER A 342 -21.74 16.00 -1.90
C SER A 342 -20.26 15.91 -1.55
N PHE A 343 -19.68 16.98 -0.96
CA PHE A 343 -18.27 17.04 -0.55
C PHE A 343 -18.06 17.25 0.96
N SER A 344 -19.14 17.45 1.72
CA SER A 344 -19.11 17.55 3.18
C SER A 344 -18.84 16.17 3.78
N SER A 345 -17.84 16.04 4.65
CA SER A 345 -17.57 14.74 5.26
C SER A 345 -18.66 14.35 6.27
N TYR A 346 -18.95 13.04 6.39
CA TYR A 346 -19.85 12.54 7.44
C TYR A 346 -19.27 12.82 8.83
N VAL A 347 -17.96 12.62 8.99
CA VAL A 347 -17.18 12.93 10.19
C VAL A 347 -15.99 13.79 9.75
N PRO A 348 -16.04 15.12 9.93
CA PRO A 348 -14.97 16.02 9.48
C PRO A 348 -13.58 15.60 9.98
N PHE A 349 -12.63 15.52 9.05
CA PHE A 349 -11.27 15.06 9.31
C PHE A 349 -10.25 15.88 8.51
N ILE A 350 -9.00 15.75 8.93
CA ILE A 350 -7.81 16.19 8.20
C ILE A 350 -6.93 14.96 7.98
N GLY A 351 -6.19 14.92 6.88
CA GLY A 351 -5.18 13.89 6.60
C GLY A 351 -3.99 14.00 7.56
N VAL A 352 -3.01 13.11 7.41
CA VAL A 352 -1.83 13.05 8.31
C VAL A 352 -0.96 14.31 8.19
N ALA A 353 -0.81 14.86 6.99
CA ALA A 353 -0.02 16.05 6.66
C ALA A 353 -0.84 17.03 5.79
N PRO A 354 -1.87 17.70 6.36
CA PRO A 354 -2.84 18.47 5.58
C PRO A 354 -2.30 19.78 4.99
N GLN A 355 -1.06 20.18 5.30
CA GLN A 355 -0.35 21.30 4.68
C GLN A 355 0.79 20.87 3.73
N ALA A 356 1.03 19.57 3.53
CA ALA A 356 1.93 19.10 2.48
C ALA A 356 1.36 19.41 1.09
N THR A 357 2.23 19.76 0.15
CA THR A 357 1.88 19.86 -1.27
C THR A 357 1.78 18.47 -1.88
N LEU A 358 0.72 18.18 -2.61
CA LEU A 358 0.57 16.92 -3.34
C LEU A 358 1.08 17.04 -4.77
N GLY A 359 1.62 15.94 -5.28
CA GLY A 359 1.77 15.69 -6.71
C GLY A 359 0.99 14.44 -7.12
N ALA A 360 0.45 14.41 -8.34
CA ALA A 360 -0.37 13.31 -8.84
C ALA A 360 0.20 12.73 -10.13
N TYR A 361 0.58 11.45 -10.12
CA TYR A 361 1.07 10.73 -11.30
C TYR A 361 0.15 9.57 -11.59
N ARG A 362 -0.56 9.66 -12.70
CA ARG A 362 -1.49 8.63 -13.10
C ARG A 362 -0.80 7.60 -13.98
N VAL A 363 -0.90 6.33 -13.56
CA VAL A 363 -0.31 5.19 -14.27
C VAL A 363 -1.33 4.11 -14.64
N PHE A 364 -2.58 4.24 -14.20
CA PHE A 364 -3.71 3.34 -14.55
C PHE A 364 -4.76 4.06 -15.41
N GLY A 365 -5.31 3.34 -16.42
CA GLY A 365 -6.57 3.68 -17.07
C GLY A 365 -7.78 3.24 -16.22
N CYS A 366 -8.99 3.72 -16.52
CA CYS A 366 -10.18 3.55 -15.65
C CYS A 366 -10.79 2.13 -15.57
N SER A 367 -10.10 1.09 -16.08
CA SER A 367 -10.58 -0.30 -16.09
C SER A 367 -9.44 -1.31 -16.26
N SER A 368 -8.20 -0.97 -15.90
CA SER A 368 -7.05 -1.81 -16.28
C SER A 368 -5.79 -1.62 -15.44
N SER A 369 -4.69 -2.17 -15.94
CA SER A 369 -3.37 -2.28 -15.35
C SER A 369 -2.51 -1.02 -15.54
N ALA A 370 -1.38 -0.97 -14.82
CA ALA A 370 -0.30 -0.01 -15.04
C ALA A 370 0.96 -0.72 -15.56
N PRO A 371 1.54 -0.33 -16.71
CA PRO A 371 2.73 -0.98 -17.24
C PRO A 371 4.01 -0.52 -16.52
N SER A 372 4.95 -1.45 -16.37
CA SER A 372 6.27 -1.26 -15.76
C SER A 372 7.01 -0.01 -16.22
N ASP A 373 6.94 0.28 -17.52
CA ASP A 373 7.62 1.42 -18.11
C ASP A 373 6.97 2.77 -17.73
N ALA A 374 5.65 2.80 -17.50
CA ALA A 374 4.96 3.97 -16.95
C ALA A 374 5.29 4.18 -15.47
N ILE A 375 5.24 3.13 -14.64
CA ILE A 375 5.56 3.24 -13.20
C ILE A 375 7.02 3.70 -13.02
N THR A 376 7.93 3.11 -13.78
CA THR A 376 9.36 3.50 -13.80
C THR A 376 9.54 4.97 -14.20
N GLU A 377 8.86 5.43 -15.25
CA GLU A 377 8.90 6.83 -15.67
C GLU A 377 8.30 7.77 -14.61
N ALA A 378 7.19 7.38 -13.97
CA ALA A 378 6.53 8.17 -12.92
C ALA A 378 7.43 8.37 -11.70
N ILE A 379 8.19 7.34 -11.26
CA ILE A 379 9.15 7.44 -10.15
C ILE A 379 10.21 8.51 -10.45
N TYR A 380 10.82 8.48 -11.64
CA TYR A 380 11.84 9.47 -12.01
C TYR A 380 11.25 10.86 -12.29
N ARG A 381 10.02 10.97 -12.80
CA ARG A 381 9.32 12.26 -12.95
C ARG A 381 9.00 12.89 -11.60
N ALA A 382 8.44 12.13 -10.67
CA ALA A 382 8.18 12.58 -9.30
C ALA A 382 9.45 13.10 -8.62
N TYR A 383 10.57 12.39 -8.78
CA TYR A 383 11.87 12.86 -8.30
C TYR A 383 12.30 14.19 -8.95
N ASN A 384 12.22 14.31 -10.28
CA ASN A 384 12.63 15.51 -11.01
C ASN A 384 11.78 16.75 -10.71
N ASP A 385 10.47 16.57 -10.47
CA ASP A 385 9.55 17.66 -10.09
C ASP A 385 9.70 18.07 -8.60
N GLY A 386 10.60 17.40 -7.88
CA GLY A 386 10.99 17.69 -6.50
C GLY A 386 10.04 17.11 -5.47
N ALA A 387 9.53 15.90 -5.67
CA ALA A 387 8.80 15.17 -4.63
C ALA A 387 9.76 14.67 -3.53
N ASP A 388 9.58 15.18 -2.31
CA ASP A 388 10.35 14.72 -1.14
C ASP A 388 9.96 13.30 -0.75
N VAL A 389 8.68 12.95 -0.86
CA VAL A 389 8.15 11.62 -0.57
C VAL A 389 7.38 11.13 -1.79
N ILE A 390 7.60 9.88 -2.20
CA ILE A 390 6.88 9.23 -3.28
C ILE A 390 6.12 8.05 -2.69
N ASN A 391 4.79 8.06 -2.82
CA ASN A 391 3.92 6.95 -2.42
C ASN A 391 3.53 6.11 -3.64
N LEU A 392 3.80 4.81 -3.56
CA LEU A 392 3.29 3.80 -4.50
C LEU A 392 2.34 2.86 -3.75
N SER A 393 1.04 3.09 -3.86
CA SER A 393 0.01 2.20 -3.31
C SER A 393 -0.34 1.05 -4.27
N LEU A 394 0.70 0.53 -4.94
CA LEU A 394 0.68 -0.51 -5.96
C LEU A 394 1.87 -1.45 -5.77
N GLY A 395 1.77 -2.65 -6.35
CA GLY A 395 2.80 -3.68 -6.36
C GLY A 395 2.27 -4.91 -7.10
N GLY A 396 3.14 -5.86 -7.43
CA GLY A 396 2.75 -7.11 -8.05
C GLY A 396 3.10 -8.30 -7.17
N PRO A 397 2.47 -9.47 -7.37
CA PRO A 397 2.88 -10.69 -6.69
C PRO A 397 4.26 -11.10 -7.19
N GLY A 398 5.27 -10.92 -6.34
CA GLY A 398 6.63 -11.31 -6.64
C GLY A 398 7.45 -11.24 -5.35
N PRO A 399 7.97 -12.37 -4.83
CA PRO A 399 8.63 -12.37 -3.54
C PRO A 399 10.05 -11.77 -3.60
N TYR A 400 10.49 -11.30 -4.77
CA TYR A 400 11.88 -10.99 -5.05
C TYR A 400 12.09 -9.54 -5.47
N SER A 401 13.28 -9.00 -5.19
CA SER A 401 13.75 -7.70 -5.71
C SER A 401 14.45 -7.86 -7.07
N GLY A 402 14.62 -6.72 -7.77
CA GLY A 402 15.28 -6.60 -9.07
C GLY A 402 14.40 -6.08 -10.21
N SER A 403 13.18 -5.61 -9.94
CA SER A 403 12.27 -5.07 -10.97
C SER A 403 12.75 -3.70 -11.47
N ALA A 404 12.28 -3.25 -12.64
CA ALA A 404 12.73 -1.98 -13.24
C ALA A 404 12.35 -0.76 -12.36
N GLU A 405 11.14 -0.81 -11.82
CA GLU A 405 10.58 0.12 -10.85
C GLU A 405 11.40 0.07 -9.56
N GLY A 406 11.75 -1.13 -9.10
CA GLY A 406 12.54 -1.34 -7.89
C GLY A 406 13.95 -0.74 -7.98
N LEU A 407 14.62 -0.89 -9.13
CA LEU A 407 15.88 -0.22 -9.41
C LEU A 407 15.73 1.30 -9.54
N ALA A 408 14.58 1.79 -10.03
CA ALA A 408 14.28 3.22 -10.02
C ALA A 408 14.11 3.77 -8.59
N ILE A 409 13.43 3.03 -7.71
CA ILE A 409 13.35 3.33 -6.27
C ILE A 409 14.74 3.44 -5.67
N GLN A 410 15.58 2.42 -5.87
CA GLN A 410 16.96 2.42 -5.39
C GLN A 410 17.73 3.68 -5.84
N ARG A 411 17.61 4.06 -7.11
CA ARG A 411 18.32 5.24 -7.65
C ARG A 411 17.84 6.56 -7.04
N VAL A 412 16.53 6.76 -6.86
CA VAL A 412 16.00 8.01 -6.30
C VAL A 412 16.27 8.16 -4.80
N THR A 413 16.34 7.05 -4.04
CA THR A 413 16.76 7.06 -2.64
C THR A 413 18.26 7.29 -2.48
N ASP A 414 19.06 6.66 -3.34
CA ASP A 414 20.53 6.67 -3.24
C ASP A 414 21.16 7.96 -3.82
N ALA A 415 20.40 8.73 -4.60
CA ALA A 415 20.84 10.00 -5.21
C ALA A 415 21.39 11.02 -4.19
N GLY A 416 20.80 11.07 -3.00
CA GLY A 416 21.29 11.88 -1.88
C GLY A 416 22.29 11.19 -0.96
N GLY A 417 22.83 10.04 -1.37
CA GLY A 417 23.90 9.28 -0.70
C GLY A 417 23.41 8.16 0.22
N THR A 418 24.11 7.02 0.14
CA THR A 418 23.85 5.78 0.89
C THR A 418 24.42 5.76 2.31
N ASP A 419 25.09 6.83 2.75
CA ASP A 419 25.62 6.94 4.12
C ASP A 419 24.46 7.10 5.13
N PRO A 420 24.28 6.17 6.09
CA PRO A 420 23.18 6.19 7.07
C PRO A 420 23.29 7.29 8.12
N PHE A 421 24.28 8.18 8.04
CA PHE A 421 24.44 9.38 8.88
C PHE A 421 24.46 10.68 8.06
N ARG A 422 24.30 10.61 6.73
CA ARG A 422 24.35 11.79 5.88
C ARG A 422 23.12 12.66 6.07
N LEU A 423 23.36 13.91 6.46
CA LEU A 423 22.45 15.03 6.27
C LEU A 423 22.83 15.74 4.96
N SER A 424 21.89 15.86 4.04
CA SER A 424 22.02 16.68 2.84
C SER A 424 21.30 18.01 3.05
N PHE A 425 21.90 19.09 2.55
CA PHE A 425 21.32 20.42 2.58
C PHE A 425 20.84 20.77 1.17
N MET A 426 19.52 20.91 0.99
CA MET A 426 18.97 21.40 -0.26
C MET A 426 19.02 22.93 -0.25
N THR A 427 19.82 23.55 -1.12
CA THR A 427 19.75 24.99 -1.32
C THR A 427 18.56 25.33 -2.24
N PRO A 428 18.01 26.55 -2.19
CA PRO A 428 17.00 26.98 -3.15
C PRO A 428 17.49 27.12 -4.61
N LYS A 429 18.76 26.79 -4.93
CA LYS A 429 19.35 26.99 -6.27
C LYS A 429 20.34 25.88 -6.68
N GLY A 430 19.81 24.85 -7.34
CA GLY A 430 20.50 24.21 -8.47
C GLY A 430 21.54 23.14 -8.16
N ASP A 431 21.70 22.70 -6.91
CA ASP A 431 22.33 21.41 -6.62
C ASP A 431 21.34 20.28 -6.97
N ASN A 432 21.60 19.51 -8.03
CA ASN A 432 20.79 18.37 -8.48
C ASN A 432 20.81 17.15 -7.51
N SER A 433 21.08 17.36 -6.22
CA SER A 433 21.07 16.35 -5.17
C SER A 433 19.76 16.42 -4.37
N PHE A 434 18.63 16.27 -5.08
CA PHE A 434 17.32 16.10 -4.44
C PHE A 434 17.26 14.72 -3.76
N LEU A 435 16.47 14.59 -2.69
CA LEU A 435 16.25 13.34 -1.95
C LEU A 435 14.77 12.98 -1.98
N ALA A 436 14.46 11.77 -2.45
CA ALA A 436 13.12 11.20 -2.35
C ALA A 436 13.10 10.00 -1.39
N TYR A 437 12.14 9.98 -0.46
CA TYR A 437 11.83 8.79 0.34
C TYR A 437 10.68 8.04 -0.33
N VAL A 438 10.85 6.76 -0.64
CA VAL A 438 9.83 5.98 -1.33
C VAL A 438 9.13 5.03 -0.36
N VAL A 439 7.80 5.12 -0.31
CA VAL A 439 6.90 4.27 0.47
C VAL A 439 6.08 3.40 -0.49
N VAL A 440 5.99 2.11 -0.19
CA VAL A 440 5.32 1.12 -1.05
C VAL A 440 4.39 0.26 -0.21
N ALA A 441 3.17 0.01 -0.69
CA ALA A 441 2.25 -0.94 -0.07
C ALA A 441 2.84 -2.37 -0.08
N ALA A 442 2.81 -3.08 1.06
CA ALA A 442 3.43 -4.42 1.13
C ALA A 442 2.67 -5.54 0.38
N GLY A 443 1.39 -5.32 0.07
CA GLY A 443 0.48 -6.31 -0.53
C GLY A 443 -0.66 -6.70 0.41
N ASN A 444 -1.75 -7.24 -0.16
CA ASN A 444 -2.98 -7.59 0.58
C ASN A 444 -3.23 -9.12 0.64
N SER A 445 -2.19 -9.94 0.56
CA SER A 445 -2.28 -11.41 0.49
C SER A 445 -1.84 -12.12 1.79
N GLY A 446 -1.85 -11.43 2.94
CA GLY A 446 -1.37 -11.93 4.23
C GLY A 446 -2.09 -13.18 4.76
N SER A 447 -3.36 -13.38 4.38
CA SER A 447 -4.13 -14.60 4.65
C SER A 447 -3.57 -15.85 3.97
N GLY A 448 -2.64 -15.68 3.01
CA GLY A 448 -1.84 -16.74 2.42
C GLY A 448 -0.60 -17.13 3.22
N GLY A 449 -0.23 -16.40 4.28
CA GLY A 449 0.94 -16.68 5.11
C GLY A 449 2.24 -16.05 4.58
N PHE A 450 3.40 -16.56 5.05
CA PHE A 450 4.74 -16.03 4.71
C PHE A 450 5.04 -15.98 3.20
N GLN A 451 5.89 -15.05 2.76
CA GLN A 451 6.26 -14.80 1.36
C GLN A 451 5.09 -14.38 0.45
N THR A 452 4.24 -13.49 0.95
CA THR A 452 3.12 -12.88 0.22
C THR A 452 3.33 -11.40 -0.06
N THR A 453 4.49 -10.86 0.28
CA THR A 453 4.90 -9.47 -0.01
C THR A 453 5.19 -9.26 -1.50
N GLY A 454 4.80 -8.09 -2.02
CA GLY A 454 4.96 -7.75 -3.44
C GLY A 454 6.37 -7.37 -3.87
N ASP A 455 6.64 -7.42 -5.18
CA ASP A 455 7.96 -7.26 -5.81
C ASP A 455 8.62 -5.90 -5.52
N ILE A 456 7.95 -4.80 -5.83
CA ILE A 456 8.41 -3.43 -5.59
C ILE A 456 8.57 -3.19 -4.07
N ALA A 457 7.71 -3.80 -3.26
CA ALA A 457 7.82 -3.78 -1.80
C ALA A 457 8.99 -4.62 -1.27
N ASN A 458 9.51 -5.60 -2.02
CA ASN A 458 10.64 -6.43 -1.61
C ASN A 458 12.01 -5.76 -1.82
N GLU A 459 12.08 -4.61 -2.50
CA GLU A 459 13.33 -3.85 -2.66
C GLU A 459 13.96 -3.38 -1.34
N PRO A 460 15.27 -3.58 -1.10
CA PRO A 460 15.93 -3.10 0.12
C PRO A 460 15.83 -1.58 0.35
N SER A 461 15.74 -0.80 -0.73
CA SER A 461 15.60 0.66 -0.69
C SER A 461 14.15 1.17 -0.61
N SER A 462 13.14 0.30 -0.53
CA SER A 462 11.75 0.73 -0.30
C SER A 462 11.34 0.68 1.19
N LEU A 463 10.51 1.63 1.62
CA LEU A 463 9.74 1.54 2.86
C LEU A 463 8.44 0.77 2.59
N SER A 464 8.52 -0.56 2.66
CA SER A 464 7.37 -1.45 2.51
C SER A 464 6.46 -1.40 3.74
N ALA A 465 5.21 -1.03 3.53
CA ALA A 465 4.22 -0.71 4.56
C ALA A 465 3.27 -1.89 4.87
N CYS A 466 3.30 -2.41 6.11
CA CYS A 466 2.21 -3.25 6.62
C CYS A 466 0.99 -2.42 7.03
N SER A 467 -0.17 -3.08 7.07
CA SER A 467 -1.40 -2.50 7.57
C SER A 467 -1.64 -2.92 9.03
N VAL A 468 -1.84 -1.95 9.91
CA VAL A 468 -2.49 -2.14 11.20
C VAL A 468 -3.93 -1.65 11.08
N ASP A 469 -4.87 -2.36 11.70
CA ASP A 469 -6.26 -1.93 11.68
C ASP A 469 -6.45 -0.67 12.54
N ASN A 470 -7.19 0.28 11.97
CA ASN A 470 -7.66 1.49 12.64
C ASN A 470 -8.44 1.12 13.91
N LYS A 471 -8.32 1.89 15.00
CA LYS A 471 -9.05 1.58 16.26
C LYS A 471 -10.56 1.74 16.13
N TYR A 472 -10.98 2.54 15.15
CA TYR A 472 -12.36 2.86 14.86
C TYR A 472 -12.72 2.57 13.40
N ASN A 473 -13.99 2.26 13.16
CA ASN A 473 -14.59 2.10 11.84
C ASN A 473 -15.79 3.06 11.70
N LEU A 474 -16.19 3.36 10.47
CA LEU A 474 -17.41 4.11 10.18
C LEU A 474 -18.23 3.33 9.16
N LEU A 475 -19.18 2.56 9.69
CA LEU A 475 -20.08 1.72 8.89
C LEU A 475 -20.94 2.63 8.00
N MET A 476 -20.60 2.72 6.71
CA MET A 476 -21.23 3.63 5.73
C MET A 476 -22.73 3.36 5.51
N ASP A 477 -23.21 2.21 5.97
CA ASP A 477 -24.57 1.69 5.88
C ASP A 477 -25.29 1.67 7.24
N SER A 478 -24.73 2.22 8.31
CA SER A 478 -25.31 2.12 9.66
C SER A 478 -25.40 3.48 10.36
N PHE A 479 -26.59 3.83 10.83
CA PHE A 479 -26.90 5.08 11.52
C PHE A 479 -27.12 4.87 13.02
N VAL A 480 -27.23 5.96 13.79
CA VAL A 480 -27.41 5.91 15.26
C VAL A 480 -28.82 6.28 15.73
N ILE A 481 -29.32 5.47 16.68
CA ILE A 481 -30.40 5.80 17.61
C ILE A 481 -29.77 6.21 18.95
N ILE A 482 -30.18 7.35 19.51
CA ILE A 482 -29.77 7.82 20.84
C ILE A 482 -30.89 7.50 21.83
N GLY A 483 -30.66 6.52 22.71
CA GLY A 483 -31.57 6.15 23.79
C GLY A 483 -31.29 6.88 25.12
N PRO A 484 -31.95 6.44 26.21
CA PRO A 484 -31.75 6.99 27.55
C PRO A 484 -30.27 6.98 27.97
N ASN A 485 -29.89 7.93 28.84
CA ASN A 485 -28.53 8.12 29.33
C ASN A 485 -27.47 8.30 28.23
N ASN A 486 -27.86 8.76 27.03
CA ASN A 486 -27.01 8.92 25.86
C ASN A 486 -26.36 7.61 25.36
N THR A 487 -27.04 6.48 25.61
CA THR A 487 -26.70 5.17 25.02
C THR A 487 -26.95 5.27 23.51
N LYS A 488 -25.95 5.00 22.66
CA LYS A 488 -26.17 4.92 21.20
C LYS A 488 -26.31 3.47 20.80
N ILE A 489 -27.22 3.22 19.87
CA ILE A 489 -27.53 1.92 19.27
C ILE A 489 -27.38 2.10 17.76
N LEU A 490 -26.62 1.22 17.11
CA LEU A 490 -26.55 1.22 15.65
C LEU A 490 -27.80 0.59 15.05
N TYR A 491 -28.22 1.12 13.91
CA TYR A 491 -29.20 0.46 13.05
C TYR A 491 -28.80 0.55 11.58
N GLN A 492 -29.00 -0.56 10.87
CA GLN A 492 -28.96 -0.59 9.41
C GLN A 492 -30.33 -0.08 8.88
N PRO A 493 -30.37 0.89 7.96
CA PRO A 493 -31.60 1.43 7.41
C PRO A 493 -32.27 0.44 6.45
N GLY A 494 -33.58 0.24 6.63
CA GLY A 494 -34.44 -0.36 5.61
C GLY A 494 -35.03 0.70 4.67
N THR A 495 -36.13 0.35 4.02
CA THR A 495 -36.91 1.27 3.19
C THR A 495 -37.42 2.47 4.01
N ASN A 496 -37.60 3.61 3.33
CA ASN A 496 -38.05 4.89 3.90
C ASN A 496 -37.18 5.42 5.05
N TYR A 497 -35.88 5.12 5.07
CA TYR A 497 -34.96 5.54 6.14
C TYR A 497 -34.89 7.06 6.35
N GLY A 498 -35.16 7.87 5.32
CA GLY A 498 -35.24 9.32 5.44
C GLY A 498 -36.30 9.80 6.44
N GLY A 499 -37.34 8.99 6.67
CA GLY A 499 -38.38 9.25 7.68
C GLY A 499 -37.87 9.24 9.12
N TRP A 500 -36.76 8.54 9.41
CA TRP A 500 -36.18 8.49 10.77
C TRP A 500 -35.79 9.88 11.29
N ARG A 501 -35.42 10.83 10.41
CA ARG A 501 -35.10 12.22 10.77
C ARG A 501 -36.24 12.96 11.46
N SER A 502 -37.49 12.54 11.23
CA SER A 502 -38.69 13.15 11.82
C SER A 502 -39.05 12.55 13.19
N ILE A 503 -38.37 11.48 13.62
CA ILE A 503 -38.67 10.72 14.84
C ILE A 503 -37.68 11.10 15.94
N THR A 504 -37.92 12.27 16.54
CA THR A 504 -37.18 12.76 17.71
C THR A 504 -37.99 12.47 18.97
N ASN A 505 -37.33 12.02 20.06
CA ASN A 505 -37.96 11.78 21.35
C ASN A 505 -39.25 10.93 21.25
N SER A 506 -39.12 9.68 20.80
CA SER A 506 -40.21 8.71 20.69
C SER A 506 -39.96 7.49 21.56
N THR A 507 -41.02 6.84 22.03
CA THR A 507 -40.93 5.58 22.78
C THR A 507 -40.77 4.40 21.83
N ILE A 508 -40.13 3.33 22.31
CA ILE A 508 -40.11 2.02 21.64
C ILE A 508 -41.04 1.08 22.40
N VAL A 509 -41.96 0.43 21.67
CA VAL A 509 -42.84 -0.62 22.18
C VAL A 509 -42.35 -1.97 21.71
N VAL A 510 -42.03 -2.86 22.65
CA VAL A 510 -41.62 -4.24 22.37
C VAL A 510 -42.87 -5.09 22.12
N ASN A 511 -42.94 -5.80 20.99
CA ASN A 511 -44.12 -6.59 20.67
C ASN A 511 -44.20 -7.91 21.47
N ASP A 512 -43.11 -8.68 21.50
CA ASP A 512 -42.95 -9.83 22.41
C ASP A 512 -41.76 -9.64 23.36
N PRO A 513 -41.98 -9.15 24.60
CA PRO A 513 -40.92 -9.00 25.60
C PRO A 513 -40.46 -10.35 26.19
N THR A 514 -41.22 -11.43 26.00
CA THR A 514 -40.87 -12.77 26.49
C THR A 514 -39.95 -13.53 25.54
N ARG A 515 -39.96 -13.17 24.24
CA ARG A 515 -39.26 -13.87 23.15
C ARG A 515 -39.69 -15.34 23.04
N SER A 516 -40.98 -15.58 23.28
CA SER A 516 -41.60 -16.90 23.22
C SER A 516 -42.25 -17.18 21.86
N ASN A 517 -42.52 -16.14 21.07
CA ASN A 517 -43.03 -16.24 19.71
C ASN A 517 -41.88 -16.18 18.69
N SER A 518 -41.62 -17.28 17.98
CA SER A 518 -40.64 -17.29 16.87
C SER A 518 -41.06 -16.42 15.69
N ASN A 519 -42.36 -16.13 15.56
CA ASN A 519 -42.96 -15.47 14.40
C ASN A 519 -43.42 -14.05 14.79
N ASP A 520 -42.59 -13.35 15.57
CA ASP A 520 -42.89 -12.02 16.09
C ASP A 520 -43.17 -11.02 14.95
N GLY A 521 -44.23 -10.25 15.10
CA GLY A 521 -44.76 -9.32 14.08
C GLY A 521 -45.40 -9.96 12.84
N CYS A 522 -45.27 -11.27 12.58
CA CYS A 522 -45.77 -11.86 11.33
C CYS A 522 -47.30 -11.83 11.22
N ASN A 523 -48.03 -11.93 12.33
CA ASN A 523 -49.49 -11.75 12.35
C ASN A 523 -49.91 -10.29 12.64
N GLY A 524 -48.95 -9.36 12.59
CA GLY A 524 -49.08 -7.99 13.06
C GLY A 524 -48.77 -7.87 14.56
N PRO A 525 -48.64 -6.63 15.06
CA PRO A 525 -48.47 -6.39 16.49
C PRO A 525 -49.61 -6.96 17.34
N SER A 526 -49.24 -7.46 18.51
CA SER A 526 -50.11 -7.99 19.58
C SER A 526 -50.32 -7.01 20.73
N VAL A 527 -49.74 -5.81 20.65
CA VAL A 527 -49.78 -4.75 21.66
C VAL A 527 -50.15 -3.40 21.02
N ILE A 528 -50.53 -2.41 21.85
CA ILE A 528 -50.87 -1.07 21.35
C ILE A 528 -49.58 -0.34 20.96
N ILE A 529 -49.42 -0.03 19.67
CA ILE A 529 -48.22 0.63 19.12
C ILE A 529 -48.50 2.00 18.45
N MET A 530 -49.73 2.50 18.51
CA MET A 530 -50.14 3.72 17.83
C MET A 530 -49.31 4.93 18.29
N GLY A 531 -48.60 5.56 17.36
CA GLY A 531 -47.72 6.70 17.65
C GLY A 531 -46.33 6.35 18.21
N ALA A 532 -45.97 5.06 18.27
CA ALA A 532 -44.68 4.59 18.77
C ALA A 532 -43.85 3.87 17.69
N VAL A 533 -42.57 3.66 17.97
CA VAL A 533 -41.71 2.76 17.19
C VAL A 533 -41.89 1.34 17.74
N VAL A 534 -42.22 0.37 16.89
CA VAL A 534 -42.32 -1.04 17.33
C VAL A 534 -40.98 -1.76 17.20
N LEU A 535 -40.66 -2.65 18.15
CA LEU A 535 -39.53 -3.57 18.07
C LEU A 535 -40.03 -5.01 17.92
N PHE A 536 -39.58 -5.68 16.86
CA PHE A 536 -39.81 -7.11 16.60
C PHE A 536 -38.53 -7.93 16.65
N GLN A 537 -38.64 -9.19 17.06
CA GLN A 537 -37.58 -10.19 16.85
C GLN A 537 -37.60 -10.74 15.42
N TYR A 538 -36.42 -10.82 14.79
CA TYR A 538 -36.21 -11.73 13.66
C TYR A 538 -35.77 -13.10 14.17
N GLN A 539 -36.51 -14.13 13.78
CA GLN A 539 -36.03 -15.50 13.72
C GLN A 539 -36.30 -16.00 12.30
N ASP A 540 -35.42 -16.88 11.80
CA ASP A 540 -35.48 -17.38 10.42
C ASP A 540 -36.52 -18.52 10.33
N SER A 541 -37.79 -18.16 10.53
CA SER A 541 -38.95 -19.02 10.33
C SER A 541 -39.67 -18.63 9.04
N ASP A 542 -40.05 -19.62 8.24
CA ASP A 542 -40.56 -19.48 6.86
C ASP A 542 -41.95 -18.78 6.74
N GLU A 543 -42.45 -18.11 7.79
CA GLU A 543 -43.82 -17.57 7.84
C GLU A 543 -43.97 -16.14 7.31
N CYS A 544 -42.96 -15.26 7.45
CA CYS A 544 -42.98 -13.93 6.82
C CYS A 544 -41.60 -13.24 6.78
N ASP A 545 -41.46 -12.23 5.94
CA ASP A 545 -40.25 -11.41 5.78
C ASP A 545 -40.24 -10.12 6.64
N THR A 546 -39.17 -9.33 6.52
CA THR A 546 -39.02 -8.05 7.25
C THR A 546 -39.99 -6.97 6.75
N GLU A 547 -40.34 -6.98 5.47
CA GLU A 547 -41.33 -6.06 4.89
C GLU A 547 -42.73 -6.31 5.46
N THR A 548 -43.18 -7.56 5.49
CA THR A 548 -44.51 -7.95 5.99
C THR A 548 -44.72 -7.50 7.44
N ARG A 549 -43.72 -7.68 8.31
CA ARG A 549 -43.76 -7.24 9.72
C ARG A 549 -43.98 -5.72 9.82
N CYS A 550 -43.16 -4.94 9.12
CA CYS A 550 -43.23 -3.48 9.17
C CYS A 550 -44.47 -2.91 8.47
N ASN A 551 -44.94 -3.52 7.38
CA ASN A 551 -46.20 -3.14 6.73
C ASN A 551 -47.41 -3.39 7.64
N LYS A 552 -47.47 -4.52 8.35
CA LYS A 552 -48.55 -4.78 9.34
C LYS A 552 -48.49 -3.82 10.53
N ALA A 553 -47.30 -3.45 10.99
CA ALA A 553 -47.15 -2.41 12.02
C ALA A 553 -47.61 -1.03 11.55
N SER A 554 -47.28 -0.65 10.30
CA SER A 554 -47.73 0.62 9.69
C SER A 554 -49.26 0.72 9.66
N VAL A 555 -49.96 -0.36 9.27
CA VAL A 555 -51.43 -0.42 9.27
C VAL A 555 -52.03 -0.25 10.67
N GLN A 556 -51.31 -0.64 11.73
CA GLN A 556 -51.72 -0.43 13.12
C GLN A 556 -51.24 0.89 13.74
N GLY A 557 -50.69 1.82 12.93
CA GLY A 557 -50.33 3.16 13.36
C GLY A 557 -48.97 3.29 14.04
N ALA A 558 -48.05 2.34 13.82
CA ALA A 558 -46.63 2.56 14.14
C ALA A 558 -46.11 3.80 13.41
N ILE A 559 -45.20 4.56 14.03
CA ILE A 559 -44.44 5.62 13.33
C ILE A 559 -43.09 5.14 12.82
N GLY A 560 -42.60 3.99 13.29
CA GLY A 560 -41.38 3.34 12.79
C GLY A 560 -41.30 1.87 13.18
N CYS A 561 -40.41 1.13 12.53
CA CYS A 561 -40.25 -0.31 12.70
C CYS A 561 -38.79 -0.70 12.93
N LEU A 562 -38.47 -1.28 14.08
CA LEU A 562 -37.18 -1.90 14.36
C LEU A 562 -37.28 -3.42 14.37
N ILE A 563 -36.28 -4.09 13.80
CA ILE A 563 -36.18 -5.54 13.81
C ILE A 563 -34.79 -5.94 14.33
N TYR A 564 -34.72 -6.70 15.41
CA TYR A 564 -33.42 -7.17 15.94
C TYR A 564 -33.10 -8.59 15.47
N ASN A 565 -31.81 -8.98 15.52
CA ASN A 565 -31.32 -10.30 15.13
C ASN A 565 -31.39 -10.60 13.61
N THR A 566 -31.20 -9.59 12.77
CA THR A 566 -30.99 -9.74 11.32
C THR A 566 -30.07 -8.65 10.75
N ASN A 567 -29.30 -9.00 9.71
CA ASN A 567 -28.42 -8.11 8.95
C ASN A 567 -28.98 -7.82 7.54
N ASN A 568 -30.26 -8.15 7.31
CA ASN A 568 -30.97 -7.89 6.06
C ASN A 568 -32.37 -7.37 6.37
N ILE A 569 -32.67 -6.14 5.94
CA ILE A 569 -33.97 -5.50 6.15
C ILE A 569 -34.48 -4.82 4.88
N ALA A 570 -35.62 -5.29 4.39
CA ALA A 570 -36.43 -4.56 3.42
C ALA A 570 -37.26 -3.48 4.13
N GLY A 571 -37.98 -3.85 5.20
CA GLY A 571 -38.82 -2.93 5.97
C GLY A 571 -40.02 -2.41 5.16
N SER A 572 -40.64 -1.32 5.60
CA SER A 572 -41.82 -0.73 4.95
C SER A 572 -41.49 0.48 4.09
N SER A 573 -42.20 0.65 2.98
CA SER A 573 -42.24 1.92 2.23
C SER A 573 -43.05 3.01 2.95
N ASN A 574 -43.98 2.64 3.85
CA ASN A 574 -44.91 3.56 4.50
C ASN A 574 -44.34 4.18 5.79
N ILE A 575 -43.48 3.45 6.50
CA ILE A 575 -42.84 3.91 7.76
C ILE A 575 -41.34 3.64 7.73
N PRO A 576 -40.52 4.54 8.32
CA PRO A 576 -39.08 4.32 8.41
C PRO A 576 -38.80 3.02 9.18
N SER A 577 -37.90 2.21 8.61
CA SER A 577 -37.57 0.88 9.10
C SER A 577 -36.07 0.72 9.32
N GLY A 578 -35.66 -0.14 10.25
CA GLY A 578 -34.24 -0.40 10.54
C GLY A 578 -34.00 -1.71 11.28
N SER A 579 -32.85 -2.35 11.05
CA SER A 579 -32.44 -3.54 11.80
C SER A 579 -31.34 -3.23 12.80
N ILE A 580 -31.32 -3.93 13.94
CA ILE A 580 -30.36 -3.74 15.04
C ILE A 580 -29.76 -5.08 15.48
N SER A 581 -28.61 -5.04 16.19
CA SER A 581 -27.98 -6.27 16.68
C SER A 581 -28.86 -7.01 17.69
N LEU A 582 -28.63 -8.33 17.86
CA LEU A 582 -29.30 -9.11 18.91
C LEU A 582 -29.05 -8.50 20.31
N SER A 583 -27.81 -8.09 20.60
CA SER A 583 -27.43 -7.41 21.84
C SER A 583 -28.20 -6.11 22.07
N ASP A 584 -28.36 -5.28 21.04
CA ASP A 584 -29.09 -4.02 21.13
C ASP A 584 -30.60 -4.24 21.33
N GLY A 585 -31.18 -5.21 20.62
CA GLY A 585 -32.57 -5.63 20.84
C GLY A 585 -32.83 -6.04 22.28
N LEU A 586 -31.95 -6.88 22.86
CA LEU A 586 -32.04 -7.29 24.27
C LEU A 586 -31.84 -6.11 25.23
N SER A 587 -30.94 -5.17 24.91
CA SER A 587 -30.71 -3.94 25.68
C SER A 587 -31.97 -3.05 25.71
N ILE A 588 -32.60 -2.81 24.55
CA ILE A 588 -33.87 -2.08 24.46
C ILE A 588 -34.97 -2.79 25.25
N ILE A 589 -35.11 -4.11 25.11
CA ILE A 589 -36.12 -4.89 25.86
C ILE A 589 -35.96 -4.69 27.37
N SER A 590 -34.73 -4.79 27.88
CA SER A 590 -34.46 -4.56 29.30
C SER A 590 -34.75 -3.11 29.75
N THR A 591 -34.45 -2.14 28.89
CA THR A 591 -34.67 -0.70 29.15
C THR A 591 -36.16 -0.36 29.18
N VAL A 592 -36.93 -0.85 28.21
CA VAL A 592 -38.39 -0.63 28.12
C VAL A 592 -39.13 -1.36 29.24
N ALA A 593 -38.67 -2.55 29.65
CA ALA A 593 -39.22 -3.26 30.80
C ALA A 593 -38.99 -2.51 32.14
N ALA A 594 -37.86 -1.80 32.28
CA ALA A 594 -37.58 -0.96 33.44
C ALA A 594 -38.27 0.41 33.39
N ASN A 595 -38.45 0.98 32.19
CA ASN A 595 -39.11 2.27 31.97
C ASN A 595 -39.79 2.32 30.58
N THR A 596 -41.11 2.15 30.54
CA THR A 596 -41.90 2.23 29.30
C THR A 596 -41.97 3.63 28.69
N SER A 597 -41.57 4.67 29.44
CA SER A 597 -41.42 6.06 28.96
C SER A 597 -39.97 6.38 28.58
N ALA A 598 -39.14 5.37 28.31
CA ALA A 598 -37.80 5.53 27.75
C ALA A 598 -37.88 6.20 26.36
N MET A 599 -37.23 7.36 26.23
CA MET A 599 -37.25 8.16 25.00
C MET A 599 -36.01 7.87 24.16
N TYR A 600 -36.23 7.72 22.85
CA TYR A 600 -35.21 7.47 21.83
C TYR A 600 -35.28 8.56 20.76
N THR A 601 -34.13 8.98 20.24
CA THR A 601 -34.02 9.90 19.11
C THR A 601 -33.32 9.19 17.95
N PHE A 602 -33.98 9.12 16.81
CA PHE A 602 -33.47 8.47 15.62
C PHE A 602 -32.74 9.49 14.76
N THR A 603 -31.60 9.09 14.18
CA THR A 603 -30.75 9.99 13.40
C THR A 603 -30.27 9.30 12.13
N ASP A 604 -29.91 10.09 11.12
CA ASP A 604 -29.19 9.65 9.92
C ASP A 604 -27.68 9.93 10.03
N ARG A 605 -27.15 9.97 11.26
CA ARG A 605 -25.75 10.26 11.53
C ARG A 605 -24.97 8.95 11.63
N LEU A 606 -23.88 8.87 10.89
CA LEU A 606 -22.85 7.86 11.08
C LEU A 606 -22.02 8.22 12.31
N GLU A 607 -21.65 7.23 13.11
CA GLU A 607 -20.83 7.39 14.31
C GLU A 607 -19.71 6.34 14.32
N PRO A 608 -18.47 6.69 14.72
CA PRO A 608 -17.39 5.73 14.78
C PRO A 608 -17.65 4.62 15.82
N VAL A 609 -17.43 3.36 15.45
CA VAL A 609 -17.45 2.20 16.35
C VAL A 609 -16.06 1.67 16.62
N THR A 610 -15.83 1.07 17.79
CA THR A 610 -14.53 0.46 18.12
C THR A 610 -14.43 -0.94 17.56
N ILE A 611 -13.35 -1.24 16.84
CA ILE A 611 -13.17 -2.57 16.27
C ILE A 611 -12.40 -3.47 17.25
N SER A 612 -12.67 -4.77 17.22
CA SER A 612 -12.01 -5.74 18.10
C SER A 612 -10.51 -5.92 17.77
N THR A 613 -10.15 -5.90 16.48
CA THR A 613 -8.76 -6.03 15.98
C THR A 613 -7.95 -4.73 16.04
N GLY A 614 -8.49 -3.65 16.62
CA GLY A 614 -7.94 -2.30 16.53
C GLY A 614 -6.55 -2.18 17.15
N GLY A 615 -5.59 -1.67 16.37
CA GLY A 615 -4.18 -1.60 16.79
C GLY A 615 -3.41 -2.92 16.65
N THR A 616 -3.98 -3.95 16.02
CA THR A 616 -3.28 -5.18 15.63
C THR A 616 -3.02 -5.20 14.11
N VAL A 617 -2.05 -6.02 13.65
CA VAL A 617 -1.76 -6.12 12.21
C VAL A 617 -2.96 -6.74 11.48
N SER A 618 -3.41 -6.10 10.41
CA SER A 618 -4.52 -6.57 9.58
C SER A 618 -4.24 -7.97 9.02
N ASP A 619 -5.25 -8.83 9.00
CA ASP A 619 -5.16 -10.21 8.51
C ASP A 619 -4.73 -10.31 7.04
N PHE A 620 -5.21 -9.39 6.20
CA PHE A 620 -4.82 -9.26 4.80
C PHE A 620 -3.40 -8.72 4.60
N SER A 621 -2.73 -8.13 5.60
CA SER A 621 -1.43 -7.49 5.40
C SER A 621 -0.36 -8.51 5.02
N SER A 622 0.18 -8.42 3.80
CA SER A 622 1.16 -9.37 3.28
C SER A 622 2.36 -9.57 4.22
N ILE A 623 2.74 -10.84 4.36
CA ILE A 623 3.75 -11.32 5.31
C ILE A 623 5.02 -11.67 4.51
N GLY A 624 6.18 -11.22 4.97
CA GLY A 624 7.47 -11.58 4.40
C GLY A 624 7.92 -13.00 4.79
N PRO A 625 9.24 -13.28 4.80
CA PRO A 625 10.28 -12.43 4.23
C PRO A 625 10.12 -12.34 2.71
N SER A 626 11.00 -11.60 2.05
CA SER A 626 11.23 -11.82 0.62
C SER A 626 11.71 -13.26 0.34
N GLY A 627 11.70 -13.67 -0.93
CA GLY A 627 12.29 -14.89 -1.46
C GLY A 627 13.80 -15.03 -1.20
N ASP A 628 14.48 -13.91 -1.00
CA ASP A 628 15.91 -13.83 -0.66
C ASP A 628 16.16 -13.67 0.86
N LEU A 629 15.13 -13.90 1.70
CA LEU A 629 15.13 -13.77 3.17
C LEU A 629 15.38 -12.35 3.73
N PHE A 630 15.22 -11.30 2.93
CA PHE A 630 15.11 -9.92 3.45
C PHE A 630 13.88 -9.74 4.35
N LEU A 631 14.05 -9.05 5.48
CA LEU A 631 12.99 -8.74 6.44
C LEU A 631 12.03 -7.74 5.81
N LYS A 632 10.79 -8.19 5.60
CA LYS A 632 9.68 -7.45 5.00
C LYS A 632 8.38 -7.86 5.71
N PRO A 633 7.38 -6.97 5.82
CA PRO A 633 7.47 -5.51 5.61
C PRO A 633 8.39 -4.84 6.66
N ARG A 634 8.59 -3.52 6.58
CA ARG A 634 9.60 -2.81 7.42
C ARG A 634 8.97 -1.97 8.52
N LEU A 635 7.78 -1.42 8.29
CA LEU A 635 7.05 -0.57 9.24
C LEU A 635 5.56 -0.66 8.92
N CYS A 636 4.68 -0.53 9.91
CA CYS A 636 3.24 -0.47 9.68
C CYS A 636 2.68 0.95 9.80
N GLY A 637 1.74 1.28 8.91
CA GLY A 637 0.82 2.41 9.05
C GLY A 637 -0.59 1.94 9.41
N ILE A 638 -1.51 2.87 9.64
CA ILE A 638 -2.94 2.54 9.75
C ILE A 638 -3.48 2.29 8.33
N GLY A 639 -3.96 1.08 8.06
CA GLY A 639 -4.42 0.66 6.73
C GLY A 639 -5.73 -0.12 6.70
N GLY A 640 -6.16 -0.72 7.80
CA GLY A 640 -7.48 -1.35 7.88
C GLY A 640 -8.56 -0.35 8.25
N ARG A 641 -9.68 -0.33 7.52
CA ARG A 641 -10.87 0.50 7.78
C ARG A 641 -10.56 2.00 7.85
N VAL A 642 -9.94 2.52 6.79
CA VAL A 642 -9.53 3.93 6.69
C VAL A 642 -10.55 4.72 5.88
N TYR A 643 -11.10 5.77 6.49
CA TYR A 643 -12.04 6.69 5.86
C TYR A 643 -11.30 7.82 5.15
N SER A 644 -11.60 8.04 3.86
CA SER A 644 -10.95 9.07 3.05
C SER A 644 -11.83 9.52 1.86
N THR A 645 -11.35 10.50 1.10
CA THR A 645 -11.98 11.09 -0.09
C THR A 645 -12.04 10.13 -1.28
N ILE A 646 -13.05 10.22 -2.12
CA ILE A 646 -13.11 9.57 -3.45
C ILE A 646 -13.64 10.57 -4.48
N SER A 647 -13.61 10.25 -5.79
CA SER A 647 -14.29 11.07 -6.78
C SER A 647 -15.83 11.02 -6.58
N PRO A 648 -16.57 12.09 -6.93
CA PRO A 648 -18.05 12.05 -6.88
C PRO A 648 -18.64 11.03 -7.87
N ILE A 649 -17.88 10.66 -8.92
CA ILE A 649 -18.24 9.63 -9.90
C ILE A 649 -18.19 8.24 -9.25
N ALA A 650 -17.11 7.94 -8.52
CA ALA A 650 -16.99 6.72 -7.73
C ALA A 650 -18.06 6.64 -6.63
N ALA A 651 -18.34 7.76 -5.94
CA ALA A 651 -19.40 7.83 -4.92
C ALA A 651 -20.78 7.50 -5.51
N ALA A 652 -21.15 8.10 -6.63
CA ALA A 652 -22.40 7.81 -7.34
C ALA A 652 -22.49 6.33 -7.78
N THR A 653 -21.38 5.73 -8.20
CA THR A 653 -21.32 4.32 -8.63
C THR A 653 -21.66 3.33 -7.51
N VAL A 654 -21.44 3.71 -6.23
CA VAL A 654 -21.82 2.91 -5.04
C VAL A 654 -23.01 3.51 -4.27
N ASN A 655 -23.79 4.39 -4.89
CA ASN A 655 -24.93 5.11 -4.28
C ASN A 655 -24.60 5.91 -3.01
N PHE A 656 -23.34 6.32 -2.83
CA PHE A 656 -22.95 7.20 -1.73
C PHE A 656 -23.32 8.65 -2.07
N THR A 657 -24.07 9.29 -1.17
CA THR A 657 -24.49 10.71 -1.32
C THR A 657 -23.34 11.71 -1.13
N ARG A 658 -22.17 11.24 -0.70
CA ARG A 658 -21.00 12.05 -0.36
C ARG A 658 -19.72 11.40 -0.88
N ALA A 659 -18.77 12.22 -1.31
CA ALA A 659 -17.52 11.81 -1.95
C ALA A 659 -16.45 11.25 -0.98
N TYR A 660 -16.85 10.31 -0.12
CA TYR A 660 -15.96 9.63 0.84
C TYR A 660 -16.30 8.14 0.98
N ALA A 661 -15.31 7.30 1.26
CA ALA A 661 -15.49 5.88 1.51
C ALA A 661 -14.52 5.35 2.58
N VAL A 662 -14.87 4.21 3.17
CA VAL A 662 -13.96 3.40 4.00
C VAL A 662 -13.35 2.30 3.15
N TYR A 663 -12.02 2.26 3.07
CA TYR A 663 -11.24 1.22 2.40
C TYR A 663 -10.22 0.60 3.35
N SER A 664 -9.95 -0.70 3.19
CA SER A 664 -8.89 -1.42 3.91
C SER A 664 -7.81 -1.86 2.93
N GLY A 665 -6.54 -1.73 3.30
CA GLY A 665 -5.41 -2.20 2.48
C GLY A 665 -4.06 -1.67 2.96
N THR A 666 -2.98 -2.37 2.60
CA THR A 666 -1.63 -1.79 2.69
C THR A 666 -1.48 -0.55 1.80
N SER A 667 -2.30 -0.44 0.76
CA SER A 667 -2.54 0.77 -0.05
C SER A 667 -3.02 1.99 0.74
N MET A 668 -3.62 1.81 1.92
CA MET A 668 -4.01 2.89 2.84
C MET A 668 -2.94 3.13 3.93
N ALA A 669 -2.19 2.08 4.31
CA ALA A 669 -1.06 2.22 5.23
C ALA A 669 0.15 2.95 4.62
N SER A 670 0.42 2.74 3.34
CA SER A 670 1.49 3.43 2.59
C SER A 670 1.34 4.97 2.61
N PRO A 671 0.19 5.57 2.22
CA PRO A 671 -0.01 7.01 2.29
C PRO A 671 -0.04 7.53 3.72
N TYR A 672 -0.46 6.72 4.69
CA TYR A 672 -0.35 7.08 6.11
C TYR A 672 1.13 7.28 6.49
N LEU A 673 2.00 6.33 6.12
CA LEU A 673 3.44 6.44 6.35
C LEU A 673 4.05 7.61 5.55
N ALA A 674 3.65 7.83 4.31
CA ALA A 674 4.09 8.98 3.51
C ALA A 674 3.71 10.32 4.17
N GLY A 675 2.51 10.42 4.75
CA GLY A 675 2.10 11.56 5.57
C GLY A 675 2.94 11.71 6.85
N THR A 676 3.28 10.63 7.54
CA THR A 676 4.18 10.72 8.72
C THR A 676 5.61 11.12 8.35
N LEU A 677 6.12 10.70 7.19
CA LEU A 677 7.38 11.21 6.63
C LEU A 677 7.28 12.71 6.35
N ALA A 678 6.16 13.19 5.80
CA ALA A 678 5.97 14.63 5.59
C ALA A 678 5.92 15.43 6.90
N LEU A 679 5.29 14.92 7.96
CA LEU A 679 5.36 15.52 9.30
C LEU A 679 6.81 15.54 9.83
N PHE A 680 7.55 14.44 9.71
CA PHE A 680 8.95 14.37 10.14
C PHE A 680 9.81 15.41 9.40
N LEU A 681 9.73 15.45 8.07
CA LEU A 681 10.52 16.35 7.22
C LEU A 681 10.19 17.83 7.46
N ALA A 682 8.91 18.17 7.64
CA ALA A 682 8.51 19.52 8.01
C ALA A 682 9.06 19.96 9.39
N SER A 683 9.27 19.02 10.32
CA SER A 683 9.92 19.32 11.61
C SER A 683 11.42 19.67 11.46
N LEU A 684 12.08 19.23 10.38
CA LEU A 684 13.48 19.53 10.09
C LEU A 684 13.67 20.92 9.48
N GLY A 685 12.67 21.39 8.72
CA GLY A 685 12.73 22.63 7.95
C GLY A 685 12.26 23.89 8.68
N ASN A 686 11.57 23.76 9.82
CA ASN A 686 10.81 24.87 10.41
C ASN A 686 11.41 25.44 11.72
N PRO A 687 12.04 26.64 11.69
CA PRO A 687 12.38 27.40 12.89
C PRO A 687 11.14 28.16 13.43
N ALA A 688 10.35 27.48 14.26
CA ALA A 688 9.24 27.98 15.08
C ALA A 688 7.90 28.35 14.36
N PRO A 689 6.74 28.22 15.04
CA PRO A 689 5.43 28.07 14.38
C PRO A 689 4.81 29.35 13.77
N ASN A 690 5.55 30.46 13.69
CA ASN A 690 4.97 31.80 13.60
C ASN A 690 5.22 32.51 12.25
N THR A 691 5.83 31.84 11.26
CA THR A 691 6.09 32.43 9.94
C THR A 691 5.19 31.84 8.86
N VAL A 692 4.05 32.50 8.63
CA VAL A 692 3.21 32.26 7.45
C VAL A 692 3.87 32.87 6.23
N SER A 693 3.96 32.13 5.13
CA SER A 693 4.56 32.52 3.84
C SER A 693 6.03 32.98 3.90
N GLY A 694 6.93 32.04 3.68
CA GLY A 694 8.33 32.31 3.37
C GLY A 694 9.11 31.02 3.15
N VAL A 695 9.51 30.75 1.90
CA VAL A 695 10.49 29.69 1.61
C VAL A 695 11.74 29.97 2.43
N ALA A 696 12.22 28.99 3.22
CA ALA A 696 13.41 29.15 4.04
C ALA A 696 14.62 29.49 3.15
N SER A 697 15.06 30.75 3.18
CA SER A 697 16.10 31.31 2.30
C SER A 697 17.47 30.65 2.48
N ASN A 698 17.63 29.85 3.53
CA ASN A 698 18.88 29.22 3.97
C ASN A 698 18.94 27.71 3.65
N GLY A 699 17.95 27.16 2.95
CA GLY A 699 17.87 25.74 2.59
C GLY A 699 17.19 24.86 3.63
N VAL A 700 16.90 23.61 3.23
CA VAL A 700 16.18 22.62 4.06
C VAL A 700 17.08 21.41 4.32
N CYS A 701 17.13 20.97 5.58
CA CYS A 701 17.88 19.79 6.00
C CYS A 701 17.09 18.51 5.66
N ARG A 702 17.70 17.56 4.95
CA ARG A 702 17.10 16.26 4.60
C ARG A 702 18.07 15.12 4.96
N PRO A 703 17.71 14.19 5.86
CA PRO A 703 18.51 13.00 6.15
C PRO A 703 18.51 12.03 4.96
N SER A 704 19.55 11.21 4.81
CA SER A 704 19.51 10.11 3.84
C SER A 704 18.33 9.17 4.11
N PHE A 705 17.88 8.43 3.09
CA PHE A 705 16.81 7.45 3.24
C PHE A 705 17.09 6.49 4.40
N SER A 706 18.31 5.94 4.46
CA SER A 706 18.75 5.05 5.54
C SER A 706 18.72 5.71 6.91
N MET A 707 19.10 6.99 7.06
CA MET A 707 19.01 7.70 8.34
C MET A 707 17.55 7.88 8.78
N ALA A 708 16.64 8.24 7.86
CA ALA A 708 15.22 8.33 8.17
C ALA A 708 14.66 6.96 8.59
N MET A 709 14.94 5.89 7.83
CA MET A 709 14.49 4.54 8.16
C MET A 709 15.01 4.08 9.51
N ASN A 710 16.29 4.38 9.84
CA ASN A 710 16.88 4.03 11.12
C ASN A 710 16.08 4.63 12.30
N ILE A 711 15.61 5.88 12.19
CA ILE A 711 14.82 6.52 13.24
C ILE A 711 13.39 5.97 13.27
N PHE A 712 12.71 5.90 12.12
CA PHE A 712 11.32 5.46 12.02
C PHE A 712 11.10 4.03 12.50
N GLN A 713 11.98 3.10 12.10
CA GLN A 713 11.90 1.72 12.56
C GLN A 713 12.21 1.62 14.05
N SER A 714 13.28 2.26 14.52
CA SER A 714 13.70 2.10 15.91
C SER A 714 12.82 2.80 16.94
N THR A 715 11.96 3.73 16.52
CA THR A 715 10.99 4.41 17.42
C THR A 715 9.55 3.89 17.31
N ALA A 716 9.31 2.90 16.45
CA ALA A 716 8.01 2.26 16.26
C ALA A 716 7.46 1.60 17.55
N GLN A 717 6.17 1.25 17.52
CA GLN A 717 5.48 0.51 18.58
C GLN A 717 5.27 -0.94 18.15
N THR A 718 5.80 -1.89 18.92
CA THR A 718 5.62 -3.33 18.65
C THR A 718 4.17 -3.77 18.90
N VAL A 719 3.65 -4.60 18.02
CA VAL A 719 2.24 -5.03 17.96
C VAL A 719 2.08 -6.51 18.35
N ASN A 720 1.01 -6.85 19.07
CA ASN A 720 0.66 -8.22 19.42
C ASN A 720 -0.14 -8.92 18.32
N ILE A 721 -0.11 -10.26 18.32
CA ILE A 721 -1.12 -11.07 17.61
C ILE A 721 -2.49 -10.78 18.25
N TYR A 722 -3.53 -10.60 17.43
CA TYR A 722 -4.90 -10.40 17.92
C TYR A 722 -5.33 -11.52 18.88
N GLY A 723 -5.95 -11.15 20.00
CA GLY A 723 -6.37 -12.08 21.05
C GLY A 723 -5.23 -12.73 21.85
N SER A 724 -3.98 -12.27 21.70
CA SER A 724 -2.79 -12.90 22.32
C SER A 724 -1.89 -11.89 23.04
N SER A 725 -1.11 -12.39 24.00
CA SER A 725 -0.02 -11.64 24.65
C SER A 725 1.33 -11.77 23.92
N VAL A 726 1.39 -12.57 22.84
CA VAL A 726 2.60 -12.78 22.03
C VAL A 726 2.71 -11.69 20.96
N LEU A 727 3.89 -11.08 20.84
CA LEU A 727 4.22 -10.15 19.75
C LEU A 727 4.06 -10.83 18.38
N SER A 728 3.42 -10.14 17.44
CA SER A 728 3.35 -10.58 16.03
C SER A 728 4.76 -10.75 15.46
N SER A 729 4.94 -11.68 14.51
CA SER A 729 6.25 -11.89 13.90
C SER A 729 6.77 -10.60 13.25
N THR A 730 8.07 -10.33 13.33
CA THR A 730 8.68 -9.18 12.60
C THR A 730 8.53 -9.30 11.08
N LEU A 731 8.24 -10.50 10.58
CA LEU A 731 7.90 -10.77 9.18
C LEU A 731 6.45 -10.36 8.81
N GLN A 732 5.63 -10.03 9.80
CA GLN A 732 4.27 -9.53 9.63
C GLN A 732 4.18 -8.03 10.02
N GLN A 733 4.82 -7.62 11.12
CA GLN A 733 4.76 -6.24 11.62
C GLN A 733 5.97 -5.36 11.23
N GLY A 734 7.03 -5.92 10.64
CA GLY A 734 8.31 -5.21 10.49
C GLY A 734 8.87 -4.77 11.84
N ALA A 735 9.19 -3.49 11.95
CA ALA A 735 9.56 -2.84 13.21
C ALA A 735 8.35 -2.48 14.12
N GLY A 736 7.11 -2.61 13.62
CA GLY A 736 5.88 -2.25 14.33
C GLY A 736 5.13 -1.07 13.73
N LEU A 737 4.12 -0.56 14.45
CA LEU A 737 3.32 0.61 14.07
C LEU A 737 4.14 1.91 14.24
N VAL A 738 4.04 2.84 13.28
CA VAL A 738 4.70 4.15 13.36
C VAL A 738 4.28 4.96 14.60
N ASP A 739 5.26 5.55 15.31
CA ASP A 739 5.04 6.59 16.32
C ASP A 739 5.79 7.86 15.90
N ILE A 740 5.10 8.77 15.19
CA ILE A 740 5.71 9.99 14.65
C ILE A 740 6.14 10.96 15.76
N ARG A 741 5.50 10.90 16.94
CA ARG A 741 5.89 11.68 18.12
C ARG A 741 7.25 11.21 18.64
N ARG A 742 7.48 9.90 18.74
CA ARG A 742 8.78 9.34 19.15
C ARG A 742 9.83 9.52 18.05
N THR A 743 9.47 9.38 16.78
CA THR A 743 10.35 9.64 15.64
C THR A 743 10.93 11.07 15.68
N ILE A 744 10.07 12.09 15.88
CA ILE A 744 10.51 13.49 15.97
C ILE A 744 11.25 13.78 17.29
N ALA A 745 10.92 13.09 18.39
CA ALA A 745 11.57 13.24 19.68
C ALA A 745 12.81 12.33 19.88
N ALA A 746 13.28 11.63 18.84
CA ALA A 746 14.29 10.59 18.97
C ALA A 746 15.63 11.12 19.53
N THR A 747 16.11 10.48 20.60
CA THR A 747 17.42 10.78 21.21
C THR A 747 18.46 9.70 20.97
N THR A 748 18.03 8.53 20.48
CA THR A 748 18.87 7.36 20.21
C THR A 748 18.58 6.85 18.81
N MET A 749 19.61 6.44 18.07
CA MET A 749 19.48 5.86 16.73
C MET A 749 20.32 4.59 16.60
N LEU A 750 19.78 3.59 15.92
CA LEU A 750 20.43 2.30 15.68
C LEU A 750 20.79 2.18 14.19
N SER A 751 21.92 1.56 13.86
CA SER A 751 22.31 1.34 12.47
C SER A 751 23.11 0.04 12.29
N PRO A 752 22.65 -0.91 11.47
CA PRO A 752 21.33 -0.95 10.81
C PRO A 752 20.19 -1.03 11.84
N SER A 753 18.99 -0.62 11.45
CA SER A 753 17.77 -0.68 12.28
C SER A 753 16.96 -1.97 12.14
N GLU A 754 17.40 -2.93 11.34
CA GLU A 754 16.79 -4.25 11.16
C GLU A 754 17.87 -5.29 10.84
N LEU A 755 17.62 -6.58 11.09
CA LEU A 755 18.55 -7.68 10.78
C LEU A 755 17.87 -8.89 10.15
N SER A 756 18.18 -9.15 8.88
CA SER A 756 17.98 -10.48 8.27
C SER A 756 19.09 -11.44 8.69
N LEU A 757 18.75 -12.47 9.45
CA LEU A 757 19.69 -13.46 9.97
C LEU A 757 19.98 -14.61 8.99
N ASN A 758 19.29 -14.66 7.85
CA ASN A 758 19.31 -15.79 6.91
C ASN A 758 18.80 -17.09 7.58
N ASP A 759 19.12 -18.25 7.02
CA ASP A 759 18.83 -19.57 7.57
C ASP A 759 19.91 -20.06 8.55
N SER A 760 19.69 -21.22 9.17
CA SER A 760 20.57 -21.74 10.22
C SER A 760 21.93 -22.25 9.73
N VAL A 761 22.10 -22.42 8.42
CA VAL A 761 23.38 -22.84 7.78
C VAL A 761 24.18 -21.62 7.32
N ARG A 762 23.48 -20.53 6.96
CA ARG A 762 24.05 -19.29 6.41
C ARG A 762 24.08 -18.12 7.40
N ILE A 763 23.64 -18.34 8.63
CA ILE A 763 23.68 -17.34 9.72
C ILE A 763 25.11 -16.87 10.00
N ALA A 764 25.30 -15.55 10.12
CA ALA A 764 26.61 -14.98 10.41
C ALA A 764 27.00 -15.24 11.88
N SER A 765 28.30 -15.45 12.13
CA SER A 765 28.83 -15.72 13.48
C SER A 765 28.64 -14.55 14.45
N SER A 766 28.46 -13.34 13.94
CA SER A 766 28.04 -12.14 14.67
C SER A 766 27.55 -11.05 13.74
N TYR A 767 26.64 -10.21 14.24
CA TYR A 767 26.14 -9.00 13.61
C TYR A 767 26.62 -7.79 14.42
N THR A 768 26.96 -6.70 13.74
CA THR A 768 27.34 -5.44 14.42
C THR A 768 26.24 -4.41 14.21
N VAL A 769 25.74 -3.85 15.30
CA VAL A 769 24.82 -2.71 15.29
C VAL A 769 25.52 -1.56 15.99
N LYS A 770 25.44 -0.36 15.41
CA LYS A 770 25.99 0.85 16.00
C LYS A 770 24.87 1.64 16.68
N VAL A 771 25.03 1.89 17.97
CA VAL A 771 24.12 2.70 18.79
C VAL A 771 24.69 4.13 18.85
N PHE A 772 23.84 5.12 18.58
CA PHE A 772 24.18 6.54 18.64
C PHE A 772 23.39 7.25 19.72
N ASN A 773 24.07 8.10 20.48
CA ASN A 773 23.42 9.17 21.23
C ASN A 773 23.31 10.40 20.32
N ILE A 774 22.13 10.62 19.74
CA ILE A 774 21.81 11.82 18.97
C ILE A 774 21.18 12.92 19.85
N GLY A 775 21.14 12.71 21.17
CA GLY A 775 20.69 13.67 22.17
C GLY A 775 21.72 14.77 22.52
N THR A 776 21.30 15.76 23.30
CA THR A 776 22.16 16.87 23.82
C THR A 776 22.87 16.54 25.12
N THR A 777 22.52 15.45 25.80
CA THR A 777 23.09 15.06 27.11
C THR A 777 23.74 13.68 27.05
N ALA A 778 24.70 13.42 27.94
CA ALA A 778 25.23 12.07 28.10
C ALA A 778 24.12 11.08 28.50
N ALA A 779 24.19 9.86 27.98
CA ALA A 779 23.18 8.83 28.18
C ALA A 779 23.82 7.48 28.50
N SER A 780 23.32 6.83 29.56
CA SER A 780 23.61 5.45 29.93
C SER A 780 22.63 4.52 29.23
N TYR A 781 23.16 3.49 28.59
CA TYR A 781 22.38 2.54 27.79
C TYR A 781 22.42 1.14 28.39
N VAL A 782 21.27 0.48 28.36
CA VAL A 782 21.12 -0.96 28.61
C VAL A 782 20.52 -1.59 27.36
N VAL A 783 21.13 -2.68 26.90
CA VAL A 783 20.67 -3.44 25.73
C VAL A 783 20.11 -4.77 26.19
N THR A 784 18.86 -5.04 25.81
CA THR A 784 18.14 -6.27 26.13
C THR A 784 17.57 -6.90 24.85
N HIS A 785 17.00 -8.09 24.99
CA HIS A 785 16.43 -8.86 23.90
C HIS A 785 15.05 -9.37 24.31
N GLY A 786 14.11 -9.39 23.38
CA GLY A 786 12.78 -9.98 23.54
C GLY A 786 12.34 -10.72 22.28
N GLY A 787 11.65 -11.84 22.48
CA GLY A 787 11.13 -12.66 21.39
C GLY A 787 9.86 -12.10 20.75
N ALA A 788 9.66 -12.42 19.48
CA ALA A 788 8.39 -12.30 18.79
C ALA A 788 7.99 -13.67 18.23
N ALA A 789 6.75 -13.81 17.75
CA ALA A 789 6.23 -15.11 17.32
C ALA A 789 7.12 -15.79 16.28
N LEU A 790 7.39 -17.07 16.51
CA LEU A 790 7.80 -18.00 15.47
C LEU A 790 6.55 -18.44 14.71
N GLY A 791 6.63 -18.51 13.38
CA GLY A 791 5.59 -19.13 12.57
C GLY A 791 6.15 -20.30 11.78
N THR A 792 5.48 -21.44 11.87
CA THR A 792 5.80 -22.64 11.09
C THR A 792 4.99 -22.61 9.79
N PRO A 793 5.63 -22.56 8.60
CA PRO A 793 4.95 -22.30 7.34
C PRO A 793 4.32 -23.55 6.70
N LYS A 794 4.67 -24.78 7.12
CA LYS A 794 4.13 -26.03 6.56
C LYS A 794 3.86 -27.09 7.64
N ASN A 795 3.07 -28.11 7.30
CA ASN A 795 2.96 -29.33 8.10
C ASN A 795 3.91 -30.44 7.58
N GLY A 796 4.06 -31.53 8.34
CA GLY A 796 4.99 -32.62 7.99
C GLY A 796 4.52 -33.56 6.87
N ASN A 797 3.26 -33.47 6.44
CA ASN A 797 2.60 -34.44 5.57
C ASN A 797 2.35 -33.91 4.14
N SER A 798 2.71 -32.66 3.87
CA SER A 798 2.54 -32.01 2.57
C SER A 798 3.79 -31.21 2.19
N ASP A 799 4.00 -31.06 0.89
CA ASP A 799 4.98 -30.11 0.37
C ASP A 799 4.49 -28.66 0.49
N GLN A 800 3.16 -28.45 0.50
CA GLN A 800 2.53 -27.13 0.46
C GLN A 800 2.66 -26.35 1.76
N LEU A 801 2.65 -25.03 1.59
CA LEU A 801 2.65 -24.09 2.69
C LEU A 801 1.22 -23.81 3.17
N LEU A 802 1.07 -23.71 4.49
CA LEU A 802 -0.16 -23.33 5.17
C LEU A 802 -0.57 -21.91 4.77
N LEU A 803 -1.89 -21.68 4.72
CA LEU A 803 -2.47 -20.34 4.57
C LEU A 803 -2.33 -19.57 5.89
N VAL A 804 -2.78 -20.18 6.99
CA VAL A 804 -2.55 -19.68 8.35
C VAL A 804 -1.34 -20.41 8.95
N PRO A 805 -0.19 -19.74 9.15
CA PRO A 805 0.96 -20.38 9.79
C PRO A 805 0.66 -20.77 11.24
N SER A 806 1.28 -21.84 11.72
CA SER A 806 1.19 -22.20 13.14
C SER A 806 2.16 -21.34 13.95
N TYR A 807 1.63 -20.48 14.81
CA TYR A 807 2.43 -19.56 15.63
C TYR A 807 2.76 -20.13 17.01
N SER A 808 3.97 -19.86 17.50
CA SER A 808 4.39 -20.13 18.88
C SER A 808 5.28 -19.03 19.44
N ALA A 809 5.47 -19.01 20.76
CA ALA A 809 6.35 -18.07 21.46
C ALA A 809 7.84 -18.50 21.47
N ASN A 810 8.29 -19.30 20.50
CA ASN A 810 9.71 -19.69 20.37
C ASN A 810 10.51 -18.62 19.60
N TYR A 811 11.75 -18.37 20.00
CA TYR A 811 12.64 -17.37 19.38
C TYR A 811 14.11 -17.71 19.67
N ALA A 812 15.03 -17.03 18.96
CA ALA A 812 16.47 -17.23 19.15
C ALA A 812 16.98 -16.68 20.49
N ASN A 813 18.00 -17.31 21.06
CA ASN A 813 18.77 -16.73 22.16
C ASN A 813 19.81 -15.74 21.59
N VAL A 814 20.13 -14.67 22.32
CA VAL A 814 21.05 -13.62 21.84
C VAL A 814 22.11 -13.27 22.90
N THR A 815 23.38 -13.40 22.53
CA THR A 815 24.50 -12.83 23.31
C THR A 815 24.81 -11.42 22.81
N ILE A 816 24.88 -10.46 23.73
CA ILE A 816 25.01 -9.01 23.45
C ILE A 816 26.28 -8.50 24.12
N VAL A 817 27.21 -7.91 23.35
CA VAL A 817 28.49 -7.40 23.87
C VAL A 817 28.85 -6.04 23.27
N PRO A 818 29.04 -4.96 24.07
CA PRO A 818 28.63 -4.84 25.47
C PRO A 818 27.10 -4.70 25.61
N SER A 819 26.53 -5.19 26.71
CA SER A 819 25.12 -5.00 27.05
C SER A 819 24.83 -3.71 27.82
N THR A 820 25.85 -3.04 28.35
CA THR A 820 25.74 -1.73 29.02
C THR A 820 26.92 -0.83 28.67
N PHE A 821 26.67 0.47 28.49
CA PHE A 821 27.68 1.48 28.17
C PHE A 821 27.14 2.90 28.37
N VAL A 822 28.01 3.91 28.28
CA VAL A 822 27.63 5.34 28.34
C VAL A 822 28.14 6.03 27.08
N LEU A 823 27.31 6.86 26.45
CA LEU A 823 27.68 7.71 25.32
C LEU A 823 27.50 9.18 25.68
N GLN A 824 28.54 9.99 25.43
CA GLN A 824 28.38 11.45 25.38
C GLN A 824 27.51 11.84 24.16
N PRO A 825 26.99 13.08 24.10
CA PRO A 825 26.35 13.60 22.91
C PRO A 825 27.19 13.36 21.65
N GLU A 826 26.54 12.99 20.56
CA GLU A 826 27.14 12.69 19.26
C GLU A 826 28.08 11.46 19.22
N GLN A 827 28.31 10.76 20.34
CA GLN A 827 29.09 9.53 20.34
C GLN A 827 28.28 8.33 19.86
N SER A 828 29.01 7.32 19.40
CA SER A 828 28.47 6.04 18.95
C SER A 828 29.31 4.88 19.44
N LEU A 829 28.69 3.74 19.71
CA LEU A 829 29.37 2.49 20.05
C LEU A 829 28.80 1.33 19.25
N ASN A 830 29.68 0.43 18.79
CA ASN A 830 29.30 -0.81 18.14
C ASN A 830 28.98 -1.87 19.21
N ILE A 831 27.74 -2.37 19.22
CA ILE A 831 27.38 -3.61 19.91
C ILE A 831 27.51 -4.80 18.95
N THR A 832 28.03 -5.91 19.44
CA THR A 832 28.10 -7.20 18.75
C THR A 832 26.98 -8.09 19.26
N LEU A 833 26.19 -8.61 18.33
CA LEU A 833 25.08 -9.54 18.57
C LEU A 833 25.45 -10.92 18.02
N ARG A 834 25.26 -11.98 18.81
CA ARG A 834 25.39 -13.37 18.37
C ARG A 834 24.10 -14.11 18.63
N PHE A 835 23.48 -14.60 17.56
CA PHE A 835 22.18 -15.28 17.61
C PHE A 835 22.38 -16.80 17.63
N THR A 836 21.61 -17.49 18.46
CA THR A 836 21.49 -18.95 18.45
C THR A 836 20.05 -19.31 18.11
N PRO A 837 19.77 -19.93 16.95
CA PRO A 837 18.41 -20.32 16.56
C PRO A 837 17.71 -21.21 17.61
N PRO A 838 16.37 -21.15 17.73
CA PRO A 838 15.64 -21.99 18.67
C PRO A 838 15.81 -23.49 18.39
N THR A 839 16.01 -24.28 19.44
CA THR A 839 16.24 -25.73 19.38
C THR A 839 14.96 -26.54 19.56
N GLY A 840 15.00 -27.85 19.27
CA GLY A 840 13.86 -28.76 19.44
C GLY A 840 12.79 -28.66 18.34
N LEU A 841 13.06 -27.91 17.27
CA LEU A 841 12.15 -27.68 16.15
C LEU A 841 12.49 -28.60 14.96
N ASN A 842 11.48 -28.97 14.17
CA ASN A 842 11.70 -29.74 12.94
C ASN A 842 12.20 -28.83 11.81
N THR A 843 13.51 -28.89 11.52
CA THR A 843 14.20 -28.11 10.48
C THR A 843 13.63 -28.31 9.08
N THR A 844 13.01 -29.47 8.78
CA THR A 844 12.41 -29.74 7.47
C THR A 844 11.11 -28.95 7.20
N LEU A 845 10.52 -28.36 8.24
CA LEU A 845 9.35 -27.48 8.14
C LEU A 845 9.73 -26.02 7.87
N LEU A 846 11.02 -25.68 7.94
CA LEU A 846 11.57 -24.32 7.82
C LEU A 846 10.85 -23.25 8.68
N PRO A 847 10.70 -23.44 10.01
CA PRO A 847 10.09 -22.43 10.87
C PRO A 847 10.82 -21.08 10.83
N PHE A 848 10.05 -19.99 10.70
CA PHE A 848 10.56 -18.61 10.77
C PHE A 848 10.53 -18.12 12.20
N TYR A 849 11.68 -17.74 12.77
CA TYR A 849 11.78 -17.17 14.11
C TYR A 849 12.08 -15.67 14.05
N SER A 850 11.61 -14.91 15.05
CA SER A 850 11.77 -13.46 15.07
C SER A 850 11.91 -12.88 16.47
N GLY A 851 12.18 -11.58 16.56
CA GLY A 851 12.22 -10.84 17.83
C GLY A 851 12.86 -9.46 17.66
N PHE A 852 13.15 -8.83 18.79
CA PHE A 852 13.65 -7.47 18.86
C PHE A 852 14.87 -7.37 19.79
N ILE A 853 15.83 -6.52 19.43
CA ILE A 853 16.86 -6.04 20.36
C ILE A 853 16.44 -4.65 20.80
N TYR A 854 16.31 -4.44 22.11
CA TYR A 854 15.89 -3.17 22.71
C TYR A 854 17.12 -2.45 23.27
N VAL A 855 17.18 -1.14 23.07
CA VAL A 855 18.22 -0.25 23.59
C VAL A 855 17.52 0.84 24.41
N SER A 856 17.66 0.74 25.74
CA SER A 856 17.00 1.62 26.69
C SER A 856 17.96 2.67 27.23
N ASN A 857 17.64 3.94 27.01
CA ASN A 857 18.30 5.09 27.58
C ASN A 857 17.81 5.29 29.04
N GLN A 858 18.68 5.00 30.00
CA GLN A 858 18.36 5.03 31.43
C GLN A 858 18.13 6.45 31.98
N ASN A 859 18.54 7.49 31.25
CA ASN A 859 18.44 8.87 31.72
C ASN A 859 17.08 9.52 31.45
N ASN A 860 16.36 9.07 30.42
CA ASN A 860 15.04 9.60 30.04
C ASN A 860 13.95 8.53 29.89
N GLY A 861 14.29 7.24 30.02
CA GLY A 861 13.35 6.12 29.87
C GLY A 861 12.97 5.79 28.43
N ASP A 862 13.62 6.41 27.43
CA ASP A 862 13.38 6.12 26.02
C ASP A 862 13.90 4.72 25.67
N VAL A 863 13.09 3.92 24.96
CA VAL A 863 13.44 2.55 24.54
C VAL A 863 13.25 2.42 23.05
N VAL A 864 14.35 2.37 22.31
CA VAL A 864 14.34 2.13 20.86
C VAL A 864 14.68 0.67 20.57
N HIS A 865 14.31 0.15 19.40
CA HIS A 865 14.57 -1.27 19.05
C HIS A 865 15.00 -1.50 17.60
N LEU A 866 15.41 -2.73 17.31
CA LEU A 866 15.54 -3.23 15.93
C LEU A 866 14.88 -4.61 15.82
N PRO A 867 14.03 -4.87 14.82
CA PRO A 867 13.55 -6.22 14.52
C PRO A 867 14.66 -7.10 13.92
N TYR A 868 14.58 -8.39 14.19
CA TYR A 868 15.32 -9.42 13.45
C TYR A 868 14.39 -10.56 13.03
N ALA A 869 14.80 -11.31 11.98
CA ALA A 869 14.14 -12.54 11.55
C ALA A 869 15.15 -13.54 10.96
N GLY A 870 14.88 -14.84 11.10
CA GLY A 870 15.68 -15.91 10.50
C GLY A 870 14.90 -17.22 10.34
N VAL A 871 15.51 -18.22 9.71
CA VAL A 871 14.89 -19.53 9.41
C VAL A 871 15.59 -20.67 10.14
N VAL A 872 14.83 -21.58 10.73
CA VAL A 872 15.35 -22.83 11.32
C VAL A 872 15.50 -23.90 10.22
N GLY A 873 16.73 -24.31 9.93
CA GLY A 873 17.06 -25.28 8.88
C GLY A 873 17.93 -24.71 7.75
N ASP A 874 18.00 -25.41 6.62
CA ASP A 874 18.65 -24.99 5.38
C ASP A 874 17.56 -24.57 4.37
N TYR A 875 17.47 -23.28 4.06
CA TYR A 875 16.42 -22.76 3.19
C TYR A 875 16.58 -23.21 1.73
N SER A 876 17.81 -23.48 1.28
CA SER A 876 18.06 -24.04 -0.06
C SER A 876 17.61 -25.51 -0.21
N SER A 877 17.32 -26.19 0.90
CA SER A 877 16.75 -27.54 0.91
C SER A 877 15.22 -27.56 0.76
N ALA A 878 14.57 -26.38 0.67
CA ALA A 878 13.13 -26.28 0.49
C ALA A 878 12.67 -27.02 -0.77
N ARG A 879 11.61 -27.83 -0.61
CA ARG A 879 10.99 -28.56 -1.70
C ARG A 879 9.99 -27.64 -2.40
N ILE A 880 10.43 -27.03 -3.50
CA ILE A 880 9.64 -26.06 -4.25
C ILE A 880 8.52 -26.74 -5.01
N ILE A 881 8.76 -27.85 -5.69
CA ILE A 881 7.72 -28.50 -6.50
C ILE A 881 6.81 -29.34 -5.60
N VAL A 882 5.52 -29.00 -5.55
CA VAL A 882 4.51 -29.80 -4.85
C VAL A 882 4.34 -31.14 -5.56
N ARG A 883 4.68 -32.22 -4.87
CA ARG A 883 4.45 -33.61 -5.30
C ARG A 883 3.42 -34.31 -4.42
N THR A 884 3.26 -33.85 -3.18
CA THR A 884 2.27 -34.36 -2.21
C THR A 884 1.47 -33.21 -1.58
N ALA A 885 0.15 -33.21 -1.78
CA ALA A 885 -0.81 -32.24 -1.26
C ALA A 885 -1.91 -32.95 -0.44
N SER A 886 -2.49 -32.24 0.53
CA SER A 886 -3.53 -32.78 1.43
C SER A 886 -4.97 -32.61 0.92
N ASN A 887 -5.22 -31.59 0.09
CA ASN A 887 -6.57 -31.11 -0.22
C ASN A 887 -6.67 -30.27 -1.52
N THR A 888 -5.64 -30.30 -2.37
CA THR A 888 -5.48 -29.41 -3.54
C THR A 888 -4.63 -30.09 -4.63
N ALA A 889 -4.38 -29.39 -5.73
CA ALA A 889 -3.61 -29.88 -6.87
C ALA A 889 -2.10 -30.09 -6.57
N VAL A 890 -1.48 -31.02 -7.30
CA VAL A 890 -0.02 -31.29 -7.28
C VAL A 890 0.60 -30.99 -8.65
N THR A 891 1.89 -30.67 -8.72
CA THR A 891 2.55 -30.53 -10.03
C THR A 891 2.52 -31.88 -10.76
N GLY A 892 2.07 -31.89 -12.02
CA GLY A 892 1.99 -33.12 -12.79
C GLY A 892 1.18 -33.04 -14.06
N VAL A 893 0.81 -34.23 -14.55
CA VAL A 893 0.13 -34.45 -15.83
C VAL A 893 -1.21 -35.12 -15.58
N ALA A 894 -2.26 -34.59 -16.19
CA ALA A 894 -3.61 -35.11 -16.10
C ALA A 894 -4.22 -35.33 -17.49
N SER A 895 -5.18 -36.24 -17.56
CA SER A 895 -6.07 -36.38 -18.70
C SER A 895 -6.86 -35.09 -18.96
N GLN A 896 -7.48 -34.98 -20.13
CA GLN A 896 -8.41 -33.88 -20.44
C GLN A 896 -9.56 -33.78 -19.40
N SER A 897 -9.97 -34.92 -18.84
CA SER A 897 -10.95 -35.05 -17.74
C SER A 897 -10.43 -34.73 -16.33
N GLY A 898 -9.17 -34.27 -16.20
CA GLY A 898 -8.58 -33.82 -14.93
C GLY A 898 -8.04 -34.93 -14.02
N VAL A 899 -7.96 -36.17 -14.50
CA VAL A 899 -7.41 -37.30 -13.72
C VAL A 899 -5.90 -37.37 -13.89
N TYR A 900 -5.14 -37.24 -12.80
CA TYR A 900 -3.68 -37.36 -12.82
C TYR A 900 -3.23 -38.77 -13.24
N ILE A 901 -2.18 -38.84 -14.07
CA ILE A 901 -1.56 -40.12 -14.44
C ILE A 901 -0.73 -40.68 -13.28
N SER A 902 -0.59 -42.01 -13.21
CA SER A 902 0.20 -42.72 -12.20
C SER A 902 1.21 -43.69 -12.84
N ASP A 903 2.31 -43.99 -12.14
CA ASP A 903 3.27 -45.01 -12.60
C ASP A 903 2.70 -46.44 -12.62
N THR A 904 1.52 -46.65 -12.02
CA THR A 904 0.83 -47.95 -11.96
C THR A 904 0.00 -48.28 -13.20
N GLN A 905 -0.23 -47.32 -14.10
CA GLN A 905 -0.97 -47.53 -15.34
C GLN A 905 -0.23 -46.89 -16.52
N GLN A 906 -0.13 -47.60 -17.64
CA GLN A 906 0.46 -47.06 -18.86
C GLN A 906 -0.51 -46.10 -19.54
N ALA A 907 -0.55 -44.86 -19.04
CA ALA A 907 -1.44 -43.82 -19.53
C ALA A 907 -1.20 -43.54 -21.02
N THR A 908 -2.29 -43.43 -21.80
CA THR A 908 -2.25 -42.98 -23.18
C THR A 908 -2.94 -41.61 -23.24
N LEU A 909 -2.21 -40.60 -23.72
CA LEU A 909 -2.65 -39.21 -23.74
C LEU A 909 -2.68 -38.72 -25.19
N ASN A 910 -3.89 -38.42 -25.68
CA ASN A 910 -4.08 -37.83 -27.00
C ASN A 910 -3.84 -36.32 -26.92
N ALA A 911 -2.81 -35.84 -27.62
CA ALA A 911 -2.43 -34.44 -27.67
C ALA A 911 -3.29 -33.57 -28.58
N THR A 912 -4.05 -34.14 -29.52
CA THR A 912 -5.05 -33.39 -30.31
C THR A 912 -6.21 -32.91 -29.43
N LEU A 913 -6.55 -33.65 -28.36
CA LEU A 913 -7.54 -33.25 -27.35
C LEU A 913 -7.00 -32.25 -26.31
N GLY A 914 -5.67 -32.05 -26.25
CA GLY A 914 -5.01 -31.25 -25.23
C GLY A 914 -4.77 -32.01 -23.92
N ILE A 915 -3.53 -32.02 -23.48
CA ILE A 915 -3.10 -32.67 -22.22
C ILE A 915 -3.06 -31.60 -21.13
N ARG A 916 -3.75 -31.83 -20.01
CA ARG A 916 -3.72 -30.90 -18.86
C ARG A 916 -2.42 -31.07 -18.09
N LEU A 917 -1.68 -29.99 -17.93
CA LEU A 917 -0.55 -29.89 -17.01
C LEU A 917 -0.93 -28.96 -15.87
N THR A 918 -0.56 -29.39 -14.66
CA THR A 918 -0.67 -28.60 -13.44
C THR A 918 0.72 -28.23 -12.98
N LEU A 919 0.99 -26.94 -12.74
CA LEU A 919 2.18 -26.49 -12.02
C LEU A 919 1.76 -25.91 -10.66
N VAL A 920 2.41 -26.37 -9.58
CA VAL A 920 2.24 -25.84 -8.22
C VAL A 920 3.59 -25.78 -7.52
N ALA A 921 4.06 -24.56 -7.27
CA ALA A 921 5.25 -24.29 -6.48
C ALA A 921 4.84 -24.01 -5.02
N ALA A 922 5.24 -24.85 -4.07
CA ALA A 922 4.97 -24.67 -2.63
C ALA A 922 5.66 -23.41 -2.10
N TRP A 923 6.94 -23.29 -2.44
CA TRP A 923 7.76 -22.11 -2.18
C TRP A 923 7.90 -21.30 -3.46
N SER A 924 8.30 -20.05 -3.31
CA SER A 924 8.62 -19.21 -4.46
C SER A 924 9.90 -19.68 -5.18
N THR A 925 10.05 -19.40 -6.46
CA THR A 925 11.35 -19.60 -7.14
C THR A 925 11.62 -18.55 -8.20
N ARG A 926 12.87 -18.11 -8.29
CA ARG A 926 13.41 -17.26 -9.36
C ARG A 926 13.19 -17.87 -10.75
N LEU A 927 13.03 -19.20 -10.89
CA LEU A 927 12.85 -19.86 -12.18
C LEU A 927 12.16 -21.23 -12.08
N PHE A 928 11.17 -21.48 -12.93
CA PHE A 928 10.48 -22.76 -13.13
C PHE A 928 10.47 -23.14 -14.63
N ILE A 929 10.77 -24.39 -14.96
CA ILE A 929 10.84 -24.90 -16.34
C ILE A 929 10.07 -26.22 -16.45
N ALA A 930 9.31 -26.43 -17.53
CA ALA A 930 8.80 -27.75 -17.92
C ALA A 930 9.34 -28.21 -19.27
N GLU A 931 9.91 -29.42 -19.32
CA GLU A 931 10.56 -30.01 -20.48
C GLU A 931 10.02 -31.41 -20.80
N ALA A 932 10.06 -31.81 -22.08
CA ALA A 932 9.81 -33.19 -22.48
C ALA A 932 11.13 -33.98 -22.53
N ILE A 933 11.12 -35.20 -22.00
CA ILE A 933 12.28 -36.10 -21.96
C ILE A 933 11.91 -37.52 -22.40
N SER A 934 12.93 -38.27 -22.84
CA SER A 934 12.78 -39.71 -23.11
C SER A 934 12.59 -40.50 -21.81
N VAL A 935 11.82 -41.59 -21.85
CA VAL A 935 11.56 -42.46 -20.68
C VAL A 935 12.84 -43.05 -20.08
N ASN A 936 13.88 -43.25 -20.90
CA ASN A 936 15.15 -43.84 -20.48
C ASN A 936 16.15 -42.81 -19.90
N ASP A 937 15.82 -41.51 -19.85
CA ASP A 937 16.73 -40.49 -19.31
C ASP A 937 16.65 -40.39 -17.78
N THR A 938 17.77 -40.68 -17.12
CA THR A 938 17.92 -40.65 -15.66
C THR A 938 18.63 -39.40 -15.13
N SER A 939 19.08 -38.49 -16.00
CA SER A 939 19.99 -37.38 -15.66
C SER A 939 19.35 -36.08 -15.13
N LEU A 940 20.20 -35.22 -14.54
CA LEU A 940 19.85 -33.91 -14.00
C LEU A 940 19.55 -32.87 -15.11
N PRO A 941 18.84 -31.77 -14.80
CA PRO A 941 18.56 -30.69 -15.76
C PRO A 941 19.84 -30.17 -16.42
N GLY A 942 19.81 -29.98 -17.74
CA GLY A 942 20.98 -29.51 -18.51
C GLY A 942 22.15 -30.49 -18.65
N GLN A 943 22.06 -31.73 -18.17
CA GLN A 943 23.15 -32.73 -18.31
C GLN A 943 22.89 -33.80 -19.41
N ASN A 944 21.64 -34.14 -19.76
CA ASN A 944 21.31 -34.86 -21.01
C ASN A 944 20.33 -34.09 -21.91
N GLN A 945 20.15 -34.65 -23.11
CA GLN A 945 19.37 -34.17 -24.25
C GLN A 945 17.85 -34.13 -23.97
N SER A 946 17.43 -33.08 -23.27
CA SER A 946 16.04 -32.61 -23.28
C SER A 946 15.52 -32.51 -24.73
N LEU A 947 14.30 -32.99 -24.96
CA LEU A 947 13.67 -32.95 -26.29
C LEU A 947 13.15 -31.54 -26.59
N GLY A 948 12.85 -30.77 -25.54
CA GLY A 948 12.52 -29.35 -25.63
C GLY A 948 11.69 -28.85 -24.46
N ILE A 949 11.64 -27.54 -24.28
CA ILE A 949 10.72 -26.87 -23.35
C ILE A 949 9.31 -26.95 -23.94
N LEU A 950 8.31 -27.24 -23.09
CA LEU A 950 6.92 -27.36 -23.50
C LEU A 950 6.37 -26.03 -23.98
N LYS A 951 5.55 -26.08 -25.04
CA LYS A 951 4.76 -24.94 -25.49
C LYS A 951 3.38 -24.96 -24.84
N ASP A 952 3.03 -23.88 -24.14
CA ASP A 952 1.66 -23.55 -23.80
C ASP A 952 0.94 -23.02 -25.05
N GLU A 953 -0.03 -23.76 -25.56
CA GLU A 953 -0.77 -23.37 -26.77
C GLU A 953 -1.92 -22.39 -26.48
N ALA A 954 -2.36 -22.25 -25.23
CA ALA A 954 -3.40 -21.30 -24.85
C ALA A 954 -2.87 -19.85 -24.85
N TYR A 955 -1.63 -19.67 -24.38
CA TYR A 955 -0.95 -18.36 -24.36
C TYR A 955 0.08 -18.19 -25.51
N ASN A 956 0.35 -19.27 -26.26
CA ASN A 956 1.29 -19.34 -27.38
C ASN A 956 2.74 -19.03 -26.96
N THR A 957 3.17 -19.57 -25.82
CA THR A 957 4.48 -19.34 -25.19
C THR A 957 5.10 -20.65 -24.67
N PHE A 958 6.27 -20.59 -24.04
CA PHE A 958 6.97 -21.76 -23.51
C PHE A 958 6.94 -21.78 -21.99
N VAL A 959 6.88 -22.98 -21.39
CA VAL A 959 6.84 -23.16 -19.93
C VAL A 959 8.23 -22.96 -19.33
N TYR A 960 8.64 -21.69 -19.30
CA TYR A 960 9.85 -21.16 -18.69
C TYR A 960 9.44 -19.86 -17.97
N ILE A 961 9.33 -19.90 -16.64
CA ILE A 961 8.65 -18.89 -15.84
C ILE A 961 9.61 -18.34 -14.78
N SER A 962 9.93 -17.05 -14.78
CA SER A 962 10.71 -16.43 -13.69
C SER A 962 9.83 -16.01 -12.51
N ASP A 963 10.45 -15.90 -11.33
CA ASP A 963 9.91 -15.30 -10.10
C ASP A 963 8.50 -15.80 -9.68
N ILE A 964 8.19 -17.07 -9.92
CA ILE A 964 6.91 -17.68 -9.57
C ILE A 964 6.64 -17.62 -8.04
N SER A 965 5.44 -17.17 -7.69
CA SER A 965 4.96 -17.08 -6.31
C SER A 965 4.62 -18.44 -5.69
N ARG A 966 4.69 -18.50 -4.34
CA ARG A 966 4.27 -19.67 -3.55
C ARG A 966 2.78 -20.00 -3.74
N ASN A 967 2.43 -21.27 -3.60
CA ASN A 967 1.11 -21.86 -3.78
C ASN A 967 0.38 -21.38 -5.07
N THR A 968 1.12 -20.86 -6.06
CA THR A 968 0.62 -20.22 -7.28
C THR A 968 -0.47 -19.15 -7.05
N ALA A 969 -0.34 -18.40 -5.95
CA ALA A 969 -1.29 -17.35 -5.59
C ALA A 969 -1.33 -16.20 -6.62
N VAL A 970 -2.55 -15.83 -7.01
CA VAL A 970 -2.88 -14.69 -7.88
C VAL A 970 -3.74 -13.74 -7.05
N GLU A 971 -3.39 -12.45 -7.04
CA GLU A 971 -3.81 -11.47 -6.01
C GLU A 971 -5.34 -11.24 -5.87
N THR A 972 -6.13 -11.74 -6.82
CA THR A 972 -7.60 -11.61 -6.88
C THR A 972 -8.34 -12.95 -6.94
N GLN A 973 -7.64 -14.10 -6.87
CA GLN A 973 -8.24 -15.43 -7.00
C GLN A 973 -7.82 -16.37 -5.86
N SER A 974 -8.71 -17.30 -5.54
CA SER A 974 -8.61 -18.19 -4.39
C SER A 974 -7.32 -19.03 -4.38
N PHE A 975 -6.84 -19.38 -3.18
CA PHE A 975 -5.65 -20.22 -2.95
C PHE A 975 -5.75 -21.69 -3.46
N SER A 976 -6.69 -21.99 -4.34
CA SER A 976 -6.90 -23.27 -5.03
C SER A 976 -6.11 -23.40 -6.33
N ASP A 977 -5.66 -22.28 -6.90
CA ASP A 977 -5.43 -22.22 -8.34
C ASP A 977 -3.96 -22.46 -8.71
N SER A 978 -3.69 -23.71 -9.05
CA SER A 978 -2.52 -24.13 -9.83
C SER A 978 -2.44 -23.43 -11.19
N TYR A 979 -1.25 -23.19 -11.74
CA TYR A 979 -1.13 -22.91 -13.17
C TYR A 979 -1.59 -24.15 -13.97
N GLN A 980 -2.78 -24.06 -14.53
CA GLN A 980 -3.36 -25.04 -15.45
C GLN A 980 -3.03 -24.64 -16.88
N LEU A 981 -2.41 -25.54 -17.65
CA LEU A 981 -2.09 -25.30 -19.05
C LEU A 981 -2.40 -26.53 -19.92
N LEU A 982 -2.75 -26.27 -21.19
CA LEU A 982 -3.08 -27.31 -22.16
C LEU A 982 -1.94 -27.48 -23.17
N TRP A 983 -1.33 -28.66 -23.14
CA TRP A 983 -0.21 -29.02 -24.00
C TRP A 983 -0.64 -29.98 -25.12
N TYR A 984 -0.32 -29.62 -26.36
CA TYR A 984 -0.70 -30.36 -27.57
C TYR A 984 0.50 -31.06 -28.22
N GLY A 985 1.48 -31.51 -27.41
CA GLY A 985 2.66 -32.24 -27.87
C GLY A 985 3.79 -31.38 -28.45
N SER A 986 3.60 -30.05 -28.52
CA SER A 986 4.56 -29.08 -29.07
C SER A 986 5.70 -28.73 -28.10
N VAL A 987 6.94 -28.71 -28.57
CA VAL A 987 8.13 -28.30 -27.80
C VAL A 987 9.07 -27.42 -28.64
N CYS A 988 9.87 -26.57 -27.99
CA CYS A 988 11.04 -25.93 -28.60
C CYS A 988 12.32 -26.65 -28.16
N ALA A 989 13.13 -27.11 -29.12
CA ALA A 989 14.27 -28.00 -28.89
C ALA A 989 15.30 -27.42 -27.90
N ALA A 990 15.88 -28.27 -27.05
CA ALA A 990 16.75 -27.82 -25.95
C ALA A 990 18.03 -27.08 -26.40
N LYS A 991 18.50 -27.31 -27.63
CA LYS A 991 19.65 -26.60 -28.23
C LYS A 991 19.32 -25.16 -28.66
N SER A 992 18.03 -24.82 -28.76
CA SER A 992 17.53 -23.51 -29.22
C SER A 992 16.74 -22.76 -28.16
N ILE A 993 16.86 -23.10 -26.86
CA ILE A 993 16.12 -22.47 -25.75
C ILE A 993 16.13 -20.93 -25.78
N LYS A 994 17.26 -20.33 -26.19
CA LYS A 994 17.39 -18.87 -26.31
C LYS A 994 16.67 -18.27 -27.52
N ASN A 995 16.48 -19.06 -28.58
CA ASN A 995 15.85 -18.66 -29.85
C ASN A 995 14.41 -19.16 -29.97
N CYS A 996 13.76 -19.57 -28.86
CA CYS A 996 12.42 -20.14 -28.90
C CYS A 996 11.35 -19.08 -29.21
N THR A 997 10.96 -18.97 -30.49
CA THR A 997 9.75 -18.25 -30.93
C THR A 997 8.63 -19.24 -31.28
N THR A 998 7.41 -18.73 -31.44
CA THR A 998 6.22 -19.51 -31.80
C THR A 998 6.41 -20.36 -33.06
N ALA A 999 7.19 -19.86 -34.02
CA ALA A 999 7.55 -20.51 -35.28
C ALA A 999 8.61 -21.63 -35.14
N THR A 1000 9.29 -21.74 -34.00
CA THR A 1000 10.33 -22.76 -33.74
C THR A 1000 9.81 -24.00 -33.01
N ALA A 1001 8.53 -24.03 -32.64
CA ALA A 1001 7.93 -25.16 -31.95
C ALA A 1001 7.67 -26.33 -32.91
N SER A 1002 8.11 -27.52 -32.54
CA SER A 1002 7.86 -28.78 -33.24
C SER A 1002 7.00 -29.71 -32.40
N ARG A 1003 6.01 -30.38 -32.99
CA ARG A 1003 5.30 -31.49 -32.33
C ARG A 1003 6.22 -32.70 -32.18
N LEU A 1004 6.25 -33.26 -30.97
CA LEU A 1004 6.89 -34.55 -30.73
C LEU A 1004 6.16 -35.66 -31.50
N PRO A 1005 6.86 -36.63 -32.12
CA PRO A 1005 6.20 -37.76 -32.77
C PRO A 1005 5.47 -38.64 -31.74
N GLN A 1006 4.49 -39.43 -32.17
CA GLN A 1006 3.85 -40.44 -31.33
C GLN A 1006 4.92 -41.37 -30.71
N GLY A 1007 4.85 -41.57 -29.39
CA GLY A 1007 5.92 -42.25 -28.66
C GLY A 1007 5.74 -42.23 -27.15
N GLN A 1008 6.68 -42.87 -26.44
CA GLN A 1008 6.71 -42.92 -24.97
C GLN A 1008 7.57 -41.78 -24.43
N TYR A 1009 7.01 -40.98 -23.51
CA TYR A 1009 7.67 -39.81 -22.94
C TYR A 1009 7.45 -39.66 -21.44
N ARG A 1010 8.25 -38.80 -20.82
CA ARG A 1010 8.00 -38.19 -19.50
C ARG A 1010 8.13 -36.68 -19.61
N LEU A 1011 7.48 -35.96 -18.70
CA LEU A 1011 7.74 -34.53 -18.49
C LEU A 1011 8.67 -34.34 -17.30
N ARG A 1012 9.60 -33.39 -17.41
CA ARG A 1012 10.50 -32.94 -16.34
C ARG A 1012 10.14 -31.51 -15.96
N PHE A 1013 9.74 -31.32 -14.71
CA PHE A 1013 9.52 -30.01 -14.10
C PHE A 1013 10.74 -29.69 -13.24
N SER A 1014 11.33 -28.51 -13.41
CA SER A 1014 12.55 -28.08 -12.71
C SER A 1014 12.35 -26.68 -12.14
N ALA A 1015 12.55 -26.50 -10.84
CA ALA A 1015 12.42 -25.23 -10.13
C ALA A 1015 13.76 -24.85 -9.48
N LEU A 1016 14.25 -23.62 -9.65
CA LEU A 1016 15.53 -23.20 -9.09
C LEU A 1016 15.42 -23.06 -7.56
N LYS A 1017 16.25 -23.77 -6.79
CA LYS A 1017 16.31 -23.69 -5.32
C LYS A 1017 16.62 -22.28 -4.86
N HIS A 1018 16.19 -21.94 -3.65
CA HIS A 1018 16.59 -20.68 -3.02
C HIS A 1018 18.13 -20.59 -2.94
N PHE A 1019 18.67 -19.43 -3.29
CA PHE A 1019 20.11 -19.17 -3.48
C PHE A 1019 20.81 -20.01 -4.58
N GLY A 1020 20.04 -20.72 -5.42
CA GLY A 1020 20.56 -21.54 -6.50
C GLY A 1020 21.14 -20.72 -7.67
N ASN A 1021 22.19 -21.22 -8.31
CA ASN A 1021 22.73 -20.64 -9.53
C ASN A 1021 22.03 -21.25 -10.75
N ILE A 1022 21.38 -20.42 -11.56
CA ILE A 1022 20.71 -20.82 -12.82
C ILE A 1022 21.59 -21.69 -13.75
N SER A 1023 22.92 -21.50 -13.70
CA SER A 1023 23.90 -22.22 -14.52
C SER A 1023 24.31 -23.58 -13.95
N ASN A 1024 23.86 -23.95 -12.75
CA ASN A 1024 24.24 -25.17 -12.04
C ASN A 1024 23.09 -26.19 -12.01
N PRO A 1025 23.18 -27.33 -12.75
CA PRO A 1025 22.21 -28.42 -12.73
C PRO A 1025 21.75 -28.91 -11.35
N ASN A 1026 22.63 -28.86 -10.34
CA ASN A 1026 22.34 -29.37 -9.00
C ASN A 1026 21.44 -28.44 -8.19
N ASP A 1027 21.32 -27.18 -8.59
CA ASP A 1027 20.59 -26.14 -7.87
C ASP A 1027 19.10 -26.13 -8.21
N TYR A 1028 18.60 -27.14 -8.92
CA TYR A 1028 17.18 -27.29 -9.22
C TYR A 1028 16.52 -28.36 -8.32
N ASP A 1029 15.30 -28.09 -7.84
CA ASP A 1029 14.34 -29.09 -7.39
C ASP A 1029 13.63 -29.67 -8.61
N VAL A 1030 13.63 -31.00 -8.75
CA VAL A 1030 13.25 -31.67 -10.01
C VAL A 1030 12.19 -32.73 -9.77
N TYR A 1031 11.09 -32.63 -10.50
CA TYR A 1031 10.03 -33.64 -10.55
C TYR A 1031 9.94 -34.21 -11.97
N ARG A 1032 9.73 -35.53 -12.07
CA ARG A 1032 9.46 -36.21 -13.34
C ARG A 1032 8.08 -36.83 -13.26
N SER A 1033 7.25 -36.63 -14.29
CA SER A 1033 5.96 -37.30 -14.38
C SER A 1033 6.14 -38.81 -14.54
N PRO A 1034 5.09 -39.60 -14.26
CA PRO A 1034 4.95 -40.94 -14.83
C PRO A 1034 5.11 -40.94 -16.34
N SER A 1035 5.51 -42.08 -16.91
CA SER A 1035 5.62 -42.25 -18.36
C SER A 1035 4.25 -42.46 -19.01
N PHE A 1036 4.06 -41.85 -20.18
CA PHE A 1036 2.82 -41.97 -20.96
C PHE A 1036 3.11 -42.17 -22.45
N LEU A 1037 2.18 -42.83 -23.14
CA LEU A 1037 2.11 -42.89 -24.59
C LEU A 1037 1.45 -41.61 -25.11
N LEU A 1038 2.20 -40.78 -25.84
CA LEU A 1038 1.69 -39.63 -26.56
C LEU A 1038 1.10 -40.09 -27.91
N THR A 1039 -0.17 -39.77 -28.16
CA THR A 1039 -0.85 -40.00 -29.45
C THR A 1039 -1.47 -38.70 -29.98
N TYR A 1040 -1.95 -38.70 -31.23
CA TYR A 1040 -2.65 -37.59 -31.86
C TYR A 1040 -3.97 -38.05 -32.47
#